data_AF-A0A1N6Z8D5-F1
#
_entry.id   AF-A0A1N6Z8D5-F1
#
_cell.length_a   1.000
_cell.length_b   1.000
_cell.length_c   1.000
_cell.angle_alpha   90.00
_cell.angle_beta   90.00
_cell.angle_gamma   90.00
#
_symmetry.space_group_name_H-M   'P 1'
#
loop_
_entity.id
_entity.type
_entity.pdbx_description
1 polymer ?
#
loop_
_entity_poly.entity_id
_entity_poly.type
_entity_poly.pdbx_seq_one_letter_code
_entity_poly.pdbx_strand_id
1 'polypeptide(L)'
;MISIRIKGAPLVVALATTTFISTTPAWAEDTEYFSGVEQCPGGRTSTMLERGPDGDRLYRRTYFDNRTQILDVGAEENGVHPIHNGELRLEPLPEGGYRADIKMSWNDAGCEPFDLKPAGTPLEQFAQVIEATKNLAPSAAEMRAMQMAHEALPPYQLLPELDQTKLSRDEADGYSAAWKAFIAARTEHAQNAPLDTDEDRAAFVEFMRDSFDTQLAPRGFALGDPSWSKPFDVALRVAADRLAAAGGDPTELRPEGEALCANLKSIVGYPRLEMLEGMVVLPAKYWNRDISQALIDDVKSCDSNADSWIKMIADNHARLEDTAVARTWLEARIAELAALPQTFETLRETQGLSISQEELQAQSVDRALFDEIDGGRMAKHRQALADALQPQIVAALTERLKDATEDDLLYSSRICEEMIGRQRFREYDSLSRDCGAEAWRLANEIRESRMRANYEAMIAERLEAPLTLEARGQHHWMMTPRNIETGAGVLTAVPDEWAAEAERRLASRQEELIAAVSAEVLAKAGDDTLNSGERRSYCPPANIEGALGKLGQECQAAATAAEQRAELAACQDSPSVRALGRKLGEEMIRLEHQGEVQKAPLGYLACELDKQGIQVSFDKASMFSSSERRISMEFRDNPDAALNATITRGDDKVWTLNSIDNAPAALSRDGLCIAFPMKCGLDLTTRN
;
A
#
# COMPACT_ATOMS: atom_id res chain seq x y z
N MET A 1 9.85 27.75 10.93
CA MET A 1 10.38 28.73 11.90
C MET A 1 11.86 28.97 11.59
N ILE A 2 12.17 29.83 10.62
CA ILE A 2 13.44 30.58 10.49
C ILE A 2 13.01 31.95 9.96
N SER A 3 13.19 32.97 10.79
CA SER A 3 12.78 34.35 10.56
C SER A 3 14.05 35.17 10.40
N ILE A 4 14.27 35.77 9.23
CA ILE A 4 15.30 36.79 9.04
C ILE A 4 14.58 38.13 8.88
N ARG A 5 14.67 38.95 9.94
CA ARG A 5 14.34 40.38 9.93
C ARG A 5 15.54 41.13 9.39
N ILE A 6 15.34 42.00 8.41
CA ILE A 6 16.24 43.14 8.18
C ILE A 6 15.39 44.42 8.25
N LYS A 7 15.74 45.26 9.22
CA LYS A 7 15.16 46.58 9.49
C LYS A 7 15.65 47.58 8.43
N GLY A 8 14.76 48.49 8.05
CA GLY A 8 15.04 49.54 7.07
C GLY A 8 15.92 50.68 7.57
N ALA A 9 16.50 51.36 6.59
CA ALA A 9 16.74 52.80 6.54
C ALA A 9 16.66 53.22 5.06
N PRO A 10 16.11 54.40 4.74
CA PRO A 10 15.88 54.81 3.36
C PRO A 10 17.20 55.32 2.76
N LEU A 11 17.78 54.56 1.82
CA LEU A 11 18.85 55.10 0.99
C LEU A 11 18.18 55.89 -0.15
N VAL A 12 18.18 57.22 0.01
CA VAL A 12 17.96 58.16 -1.08
C VAL A 12 19.08 57.93 -2.09
N VAL A 13 18.83 57.10 -3.10
CA VAL A 13 19.68 57.03 -4.29
C VAL A 13 19.24 58.19 -5.17
N ALA A 14 20.08 59.21 -5.20
CA ALA A 14 19.98 60.29 -6.17
C ALA A 14 19.94 59.68 -7.58
N LEU A 15 18.82 59.88 -8.27
CA LEU A 15 18.71 59.74 -9.72
C LEU A 15 19.71 60.74 -10.33
N ALA A 16 20.92 60.26 -10.58
CA ALA A 16 21.75 60.82 -11.63
C ALA A 16 21.04 60.46 -12.94
N THR A 17 20.22 61.39 -13.45
CA THR A 17 19.88 61.46 -14.87
C THR A 17 21.17 61.70 -15.63
N THR A 18 21.96 60.64 -15.80
CA THR A 18 22.92 60.57 -16.88
C THR A 18 22.09 60.33 -18.11
N THR A 19 21.77 61.42 -18.81
CA THR A 19 21.32 61.37 -20.19
C THR A 19 22.44 60.69 -20.97
N PHE A 20 22.42 59.35 -21.01
CA PHE A 20 23.06 58.64 -22.10
C PHE A 20 22.26 59.08 -23.31
N ILE A 21 22.81 60.04 -24.04
CA ILE A 21 22.58 60.16 -25.47
C ILE A 21 23.05 58.80 -26.00
N SER A 22 22.12 57.85 -26.05
CA SER A 22 22.26 56.72 -26.95
C SER A 22 22.37 57.38 -28.30
N THR A 23 23.58 57.44 -28.83
CA THR A 23 23.77 57.54 -30.27
C THR A 23 23.09 56.32 -30.84
N THR A 24 21.81 56.46 -31.18
CA THR A 24 21.15 55.59 -32.14
C THR A 24 22.12 55.52 -33.32
N PRO A 25 22.59 54.33 -33.73
CA PRO A 25 23.16 54.24 -35.06
C PRO A 25 22.11 54.83 -35.99
N ALA A 26 22.53 55.77 -36.83
CA ALA A 26 21.69 56.34 -37.87
C ALA A 26 21.38 55.21 -38.87
N TRP A 27 20.38 54.39 -38.55
CA TRP A 27 19.58 53.71 -39.56
C TRP A 27 18.93 54.85 -40.34
N ALA A 28 19.33 55.02 -41.59
CA ALA A 28 19.08 56.22 -42.37
C ALA A 28 17.59 56.60 -42.34
N GLU A 29 17.28 57.83 -41.93
CA GLU A 29 15.93 58.42 -41.94
C GLU A 29 15.30 58.45 -43.35
N ASP A 30 16.06 58.08 -44.38
CA ASP A 30 15.67 58.06 -45.80
C ASP A 30 15.40 56.63 -46.36
N THR A 31 15.31 55.59 -45.52
CA THR A 31 15.04 54.22 -46.00
C THR A 31 13.56 53.87 -45.88
N GLU A 32 12.93 53.53 -47.01
CA GLU A 32 11.55 53.09 -47.08
C GLU A 32 11.47 51.57 -47.19
N TYR A 33 10.51 50.99 -46.49
CA TYR A 33 10.28 49.55 -46.49
C TYR A 33 8.90 49.23 -47.03
N PHE A 34 8.84 48.20 -47.89
CA PHE A 34 7.59 47.66 -48.40
C PHE A 34 7.58 46.15 -48.18
N SER A 35 6.48 45.59 -47.70
CA SER A 35 6.34 44.15 -47.46
C SER A 35 5.11 43.58 -48.16
N GLY A 36 5.21 42.31 -48.54
CA GLY A 36 4.15 41.57 -49.21
C GLY A 36 4.41 40.07 -49.15
N VAL A 37 3.39 39.28 -49.44
CA VAL A 37 3.50 37.82 -49.49
C VAL A 37 3.26 37.35 -50.91
N GLU A 38 4.29 36.76 -51.50
CA GLU A 38 4.31 36.18 -52.84
C GLU A 38 3.80 34.74 -52.79
N GLN A 39 2.86 34.39 -53.68
CA GLN A 39 2.36 33.01 -53.82
C GLN A 39 3.09 32.30 -54.95
N CYS A 40 3.91 31.31 -54.58
CA CYS A 40 4.68 30.49 -55.52
C CYS A 40 4.16 29.03 -55.55
N PRO A 41 4.47 28.24 -56.58
CA PRO A 41 4.17 26.80 -56.61
C PRO A 41 4.71 26.04 -55.38
N GLY A 42 5.88 26.44 -54.88
CA GLY A 42 6.53 25.88 -53.70
C GLY A 42 5.98 26.34 -52.34
N GLY A 43 5.09 27.34 -52.29
CA GLY A 43 4.55 27.88 -51.04
C GLY A 43 4.46 29.40 -51.04
N ARG A 44 4.20 29.97 -49.86
CA ARG A 44 4.20 31.41 -49.63
C ARG A 44 5.62 31.88 -49.29
N THR A 45 6.02 32.98 -49.90
CA THR A 45 7.31 33.64 -49.68
C THR A 45 7.04 35.03 -49.16
N SER A 46 7.56 35.36 -47.97
CA SER A 46 7.55 36.76 -47.52
C SER A 46 8.59 37.53 -48.29
N THR A 47 8.18 38.65 -48.86
CA THR A 47 9.02 39.51 -49.67
C THR A 47 9.03 40.92 -49.08
N MET A 48 10.21 41.47 -48.91
CA MET A 48 10.42 42.83 -48.41
C MET A 48 11.36 43.59 -49.34
N LEU A 49 10.91 44.74 -49.81
CA LEU A 49 11.69 45.70 -50.59
C LEU A 49 12.18 46.79 -49.66
N GLU A 50 13.49 46.93 -49.54
CA GLU A 50 14.18 48.06 -48.93
C GLU A 50 14.56 49.04 -50.04
N ARG A 51 14.11 50.30 -49.94
CA ARG A 51 14.55 51.38 -50.82
C ARG A 51 15.34 52.38 -50.01
N GLY A 52 16.62 52.52 -50.31
CA GLY A 52 17.51 53.38 -49.54
C GLY A 52 18.54 54.11 -50.42
N PRO A 53 19.30 55.04 -49.82
CA PRO A 53 20.31 55.83 -50.54
C PRO A 53 21.44 54.99 -51.14
N ASP A 54 21.66 53.78 -50.60
CA ASP A 54 22.67 52.82 -51.06
C ASP A 54 22.15 51.87 -52.16
N GLY A 55 20.91 52.08 -52.63
CA GLY A 55 20.23 51.25 -53.63
C GLY A 55 19.07 50.44 -53.07
N ASP A 56 18.29 49.85 -53.97
CA ASP A 56 17.13 49.02 -53.64
C ASP A 56 17.57 47.56 -53.41
N ARG A 57 17.01 46.90 -52.39
CA ARG A 57 17.25 45.48 -52.08
C ARG A 57 15.96 44.72 -51.85
N LEU A 58 15.91 43.51 -52.38
CA LEU A 58 14.78 42.61 -52.23
C LEU A 58 15.16 41.43 -51.35
N TYR A 59 14.43 41.26 -50.25
CA TYR A 59 14.59 40.20 -49.28
C TYR A 59 13.45 39.21 -49.43
N ARG A 60 13.78 37.94 -49.62
CA ARG A 60 12.78 36.88 -49.80
C ARG A 60 13.02 35.77 -48.79
N ARG A 61 11.99 35.42 -48.03
CA ARG A 61 12.00 34.31 -47.08
C ARG A 61 10.98 33.28 -47.50
N THR A 62 11.45 32.13 -47.96
CA THR A 62 10.56 30.98 -48.20
C THR A 62 10.22 30.36 -46.86
N TYR A 63 8.92 30.27 -46.55
CA TYR A 63 8.47 29.82 -45.22
C TYR A 63 8.88 28.37 -44.92
N PHE A 64 8.83 27.47 -45.92
CA PHE A 64 8.98 26.02 -45.72
C PHE A 64 10.42 25.57 -45.40
N ASP A 65 11.42 26.09 -46.11
CA ASP A 65 12.83 25.72 -45.91
C ASP A 65 13.61 26.79 -45.13
N ASN A 66 12.91 27.84 -44.68
CA ASN A 66 13.43 29.03 -44.01
C ASN A 66 14.63 29.65 -44.75
N ARG A 67 14.72 29.46 -46.08
CA ARG A 67 15.80 30.02 -46.87
C ARG A 67 15.53 31.49 -47.10
N THR A 68 16.51 32.29 -46.72
CA THR A 68 16.57 33.71 -47.03
C THR A 68 17.35 33.91 -48.32
N GLN A 69 16.79 34.65 -49.25
CA GLN A 69 17.48 35.20 -50.41
C GLN A 69 17.54 36.72 -50.28
N ILE A 70 18.71 37.28 -50.56
CA ILE A 70 18.94 38.73 -50.62
C ILE A 70 19.34 39.01 -52.06
N LEU A 71 18.59 39.88 -52.72
CA LEU A 71 18.75 40.19 -54.13
C LEU A 71 18.94 41.71 -54.27
N ASP A 72 20.10 42.14 -54.75
CA ASP A 72 20.31 43.53 -55.12
C ASP A 72 19.43 43.86 -56.33
N VAL A 73 18.71 44.98 -56.26
CA VAL A 73 17.81 45.44 -57.32
C VAL A 73 18.55 46.46 -58.17
N GLY A 74 18.82 46.10 -59.43
CA GLY A 74 19.49 46.99 -60.36
C GLY A 74 18.61 48.14 -60.84
N ALA A 75 19.24 49.10 -61.53
CA ALA A 75 18.55 50.24 -62.13
C ALA A 75 17.46 49.78 -63.11
N GLU A 76 16.32 50.48 -63.10
CA GLU A 76 15.20 50.17 -63.97
C GLU A 76 15.57 50.36 -65.45
N GLU A 77 15.33 49.33 -66.27
CA GLU A 77 15.41 49.39 -67.72
C GLU A 77 14.09 48.88 -68.32
N ASN A 78 13.36 49.75 -69.03
CA ASN A 78 12.08 49.44 -69.66
C ASN A 78 11.00 48.86 -68.72
N GLY A 79 10.88 49.36 -67.48
CA GLY A 79 9.91 48.86 -66.49
C GLY A 79 10.34 47.57 -65.80
N VAL A 80 11.60 47.15 -65.96
CA VAL A 80 12.17 45.94 -65.36
C VAL A 80 13.42 46.29 -64.58
N HIS A 81 13.47 45.85 -63.33
CA HIS A 81 14.66 45.88 -62.50
C HIS A 81 15.37 44.52 -62.60
N PRO A 82 16.64 44.48 -63.04
CA PRO A 82 17.39 43.23 -63.02
C PRO A 82 17.72 42.86 -61.57
N ILE A 83 17.49 41.59 -61.22
CA ILE A 83 17.86 41.00 -59.93
C ILE A 83 18.76 39.77 -60.18
N HIS A 84 19.48 39.29 -59.17
CA HIS A 84 20.33 38.11 -59.34
C HIS A 84 19.51 36.89 -59.80
N ASN A 85 19.82 36.39 -61.00
CA ASN A 85 19.10 35.29 -61.66
C ASN A 85 17.60 35.55 -61.88
N GLY A 86 17.20 36.80 -62.16
CA GLY A 86 15.80 37.09 -62.47
C GLY A 86 15.52 38.55 -62.85
N GLU A 87 14.23 38.84 -62.91
CA GLU A 87 13.65 40.14 -63.22
C GLU A 87 12.59 40.49 -62.17
N LEU A 88 12.56 41.75 -61.73
CA LEU A 88 11.54 42.33 -60.87
C LEU A 88 10.82 43.44 -61.62
N ARG A 89 9.49 43.41 -61.67
CA ARG A 89 8.67 44.53 -62.16
C ARG A 89 7.91 45.13 -60.99
N LEU A 90 7.89 46.45 -60.92
CA LEU A 90 7.20 47.22 -59.88
C LEU A 90 6.25 48.21 -60.56
N GLU A 91 4.95 48.04 -60.36
CA GLU A 91 3.94 49.01 -60.81
C GLU A 91 3.37 49.74 -59.58
N PRO A 92 3.45 51.08 -59.50
CA PRO A 92 2.95 51.82 -58.34
C PRO A 92 1.46 51.62 -58.10
N LEU A 93 1.05 51.45 -56.84
CA LEU A 93 -0.36 51.33 -56.45
C LEU A 93 -0.96 52.68 -56.01
N PRO A 94 -2.26 52.95 -56.27
CA PRO A 94 -2.94 54.21 -55.88
C PRO A 94 -2.90 54.51 -54.37
N GLU A 95 -2.96 53.48 -53.55
CA GLU A 95 -2.94 53.51 -52.09
C GLU A 95 -1.52 53.60 -51.49
N GLY A 96 -0.50 53.70 -52.33
CA GLY A 96 0.91 53.60 -51.94
C GLY A 96 1.41 52.16 -51.97
N GLY A 97 2.71 51.99 -52.28
CA GLY A 97 3.32 50.68 -52.52
C GLY A 97 3.37 50.29 -53.99
N TYR A 98 3.55 48.99 -54.26
CA TYR A 98 3.81 48.47 -55.60
C TYR A 98 3.12 47.12 -55.83
N ARG A 99 2.58 46.92 -57.02
CA ARG A 99 2.31 45.59 -57.59
C ARG A 99 3.62 45.03 -58.11
N ALA A 100 4.08 43.93 -57.52
CA ALA A 100 5.34 43.27 -57.84
C ALA A 100 5.10 41.99 -58.68
N ASP A 101 5.91 41.80 -59.73
CA ASP A 101 6.01 40.55 -60.50
C ASP A 101 7.48 40.11 -60.54
N ILE A 102 7.78 38.97 -59.93
CA ILE A 102 9.14 38.41 -59.83
C ILE A 102 9.25 37.20 -60.74
N LYS A 103 10.22 37.23 -61.65
CA LYS A 103 10.53 36.13 -62.56
C LYS A 103 11.96 35.67 -62.34
N MET A 104 12.13 34.47 -61.80
CA MET A 104 13.44 33.85 -61.62
C MET A 104 13.78 32.98 -62.83
N SER A 105 15.04 33.00 -63.29
CA SER A 105 15.51 32.27 -64.48
C SER A 105 15.46 30.74 -64.37
N TRP A 106 15.23 30.21 -63.17
CA TRP A 106 15.18 28.78 -62.86
C TRP A 106 13.76 28.26 -62.55
N ASN A 107 12.72 29.10 -62.68
CA ASN A 107 11.33 28.72 -62.42
C ASN A 107 10.39 29.21 -63.54
N ASP A 108 10.12 28.36 -64.53
CA ASP A 108 9.25 28.65 -65.68
C ASP A 108 7.78 28.91 -65.28
N ALA A 109 7.34 28.45 -64.10
CA ALA A 109 5.98 28.63 -63.63
C ALA A 109 5.72 30.01 -62.99
N GLY A 110 6.77 30.82 -62.77
CA GLY A 110 6.66 32.12 -62.09
C GLY A 110 6.06 32.01 -60.68
N CYS A 111 6.01 33.13 -59.96
CA CYS A 111 5.07 33.28 -58.86
C CYS A 111 3.96 34.23 -59.31
N GLU A 112 2.81 34.20 -58.65
CA GLU A 112 1.73 35.14 -59.00
C GLU A 112 2.13 36.58 -58.62
N PRO A 113 1.80 37.59 -59.45
CA PRO A 113 2.03 38.97 -59.07
C PRO A 113 1.30 39.32 -57.77
N PHE A 114 1.97 40.06 -56.89
CA PHE A 114 1.52 40.32 -55.52
C PHE A 114 1.72 41.79 -55.15
N ASP A 115 1.11 42.24 -54.05
CA ASP A 115 1.18 43.63 -53.63
C ASP A 115 2.21 43.80 -52.50
N LEU A 116 3.12 44.75 -52.67
CA LEU A 116 4.06 45.28 -51.69
C LEU A 116 3.45 46.56 -51.08
N LYS A 117 3.15 46.53 -49.79
CA LYS A 117 2.55 47.65 -49.07
C LYS A 117 3.59 48.35 -48.19
N PRO A 118 3.46 49.66 -47.94
CA PRO A 118 4.32 50.36 -47.00
C PRO A 118 4.37 49.64 -45.64
N ALA A 119 5.56 49.45 -45.11
CA ALA A 119 5.80 48.70 -43.89
C ALA A 119 6.79 49.44 -42.98
N GLY A 120 6.73 49.14 -41.67
CA GLY A 120 7.74 49.63 -40.72
C GLY A 120 9.09 48.95 -40.91
N THR A 121 10.09 49.37 -40.12
CA THR A 121 11.41 48.74 -40.09
C THR A 121 11.30 47.25 -39.72
N PRO A 122 12.27 46.39 -40.10
CA PRO A 122 12.28 44.98 -39.68
C PRO A 122 12.12 44.82 -38.16
N LEU A 123 12.80 45.66 -37.38
CA LEU A 123 12.74 45.65 -35.92
C LEU A 123 11.32 45.92 -35.40
N GLU A 124 10.62 46.89 -35.97
CA GLU A 124 9.23 47.21 -35.61
C GLU A 124 8.27 46.09 -35.97
N GLN A 125 8.43 45.47 -37.15
CA GLN A 125 7.61 44.35 -37.57
C GLN A 125 7.76 43.14 -36.63
N PHE A 126 8.99 42.79 -36.24
CA PHE A 126 9.24 41.75 -35.25
C PHE A 126 8.66 42.09 -33.87
N ALA A 127 8.85 43.33 -33.40
CA ALA A 127 8.32 43.76 -32.12
C ALA A 127 6.77 43.70 -32.10
N GLN A 128 6.11 44.07 -33.20
CA GLN A 128 4.65 44.00 -33.32
C GLN A 128 4.14 42.56 -33.26
N VAL A 129 4.75 41.62 -33.99
CA VAL A 129 4.34 40.21 -33.96
C VAL A 129 4.60 39.60 -32.58
N ILE A 130 5.78 39.84 -31.98
CA ILE A 130 6.09 39.36 -30.63
C ILE A 130 5.08 39.90 -29.63
N GLU A 131 4.73 41.19 -29.68
CA GLU A 131 3.74 41.76 -28.77
C GLU A 131 2.34 41.18 -28.99
N ALA A 132 1.94 40.97 -30.25
CA ALA A 132 0.65 40.35 -30.58
C ALA A 132 0.52 38.93 -30.00
N THR A 133 1.61 38.16 -29.94
CA THR A 133 1.57 36.80 -29.35
C THR A 133 1.35 36.79 -27.84
N LYS A 134 1.66 37.86 -27.10
CA LYS A 134 1.56 37.87 -25.63
C LYS A 134 0.13 37.92 -25.10
N ASN A 135 -0.78 38.55 -25.84
CA ASN A 135 -2.17 38.78 -25.43
C ASN A 135 -3.19 38.20 -26.42
N LEU A 136 -2.75 37.27 -27.26
CA LEU A 136 -3.60 36.67 -28.29
C LEU A 136 -4.73 35.88 -27.63
N ALA A 137 -5.98 36.22 -27.96
CA ALA A 137 -7.10 35.40 -27.51
C ALA A 137 -7.02 34.03 -28.22
N PRO A 138 -7.30 32.91 -27.52
CA PRO A 138 -7.17 31.56 -28.09
C PRO A 138 -8.38 31.22 -28.99
N SER A 139 -8.60 32.02 -30.04
CA SER A 139 -9.65 31.83 -31.04
C SER A 139 -9.05 31.56 -32.42
N ALA A 140 -9.80 30.86 -33.29
CA ALA A 140 -9.30 30.50 -34.61
C ALA A 140 -9.00 31.74 -35.46
N ALA A 141 -9.86 32.78 -35.39
CA ALA A 141 -9.65 34.03 -36.11
C ALA A 141 -8.34 34.74 -35.70
N GLU A 142 -8.07 34.80 -34.40
CA GLU A 142 -6.84 35.42 -33.87
C GLU A 142 -5.60 34.58 -34.20
N MET A 143 -5.70 33.25 -34.13
CA MET A 143 -4.61 32.37 -34.55
C MET A 143 -4.32 32.49 -36.05
N ARG A 144 -5.34 32.58 -36.90
CA ARG A 144 -5.19 32.85 -38.34
C ARG A 144 -4.49 34.20 -38.57
N ALA A 145 -4.91 35.25 -37.88
CA ALA A 145 -4.30 36.58 -37.99
C ALA A 145 -2.83 36.57 -37.54
N MET A 146 -2.54 35.95 -36.40
CA MET A 146 -1.18 35.79 -35.87
C MET A 146 -0.30 34.98 -36.82
N GLN A 147 -0.83 33.90 -37.39
CA GLN A 147 -0.14 33.08 -38.38
C GLN A 147 0.24 33.88 -39.62
N MET A 148 -0.71 34.64 -40.19
CA MET A 148 -0.45 35.50 -41.34
C MET A 148 0.60 36.58 -41.02
N ALA A 149 0.56 37.14 -39.80
CA ALA A 149 1.54 38.13 -39.36
C ALA A 149 2.94 37.52 -39.18
N HIS A 150 3.03 36.32 -38.61
CA HIS A 150 4.28 35.58 -38.47
C HIS A 150 4.87 35.19 -39.84
N GLU A 151 4.04 34.75 -40.79
CA GLU A 151 4.47 34.47 -42.16
C GLU A 151 5.00 35.70 -42.89
N ALA A 152 4.42 36.87 -42.62
CA ALA A 152 4.83 38.12 -43.24
C ALA A 152 6.14 38.69 -42.65
N LEU A 153 6.67 38.13 -41.56
CA LEU A 153 7.90 38.63 -40.94
C LEU A 153 9.10 38.61 -41.90
N PRO A 154 9.91 39.69 -41.92
CA PRO A 154 11.14 39.69 -42.68
C PRO A 154 12.13 38.62 -42.21
N PRO A 155 13.15 38.30 -43.02
CA PRO A 155 14.27 37.49 -42.56
C PRO A 155 14.96 38.08 -41.32
N TYR A 156 15.39 37.22 -40.39
CA TYR A 156 16.16 37.64 -39.21
C TYR A 156 17.46 38.39 -39.56
N GLN A 157 18.05 38.10 -40.72
CA GLN A 157 19.28 38.76 -41.18
C GLN A 157 19.13 40.27 -41.43
N LEU A 158 17.90 40.78 -41.52
CA LEU A 158 17.59 42.21 -41.61
C LEU A 158 17.61 42.93 -40.27
N LEU A 159 17.71 42.20 -39.16
CA LEU A 159 17.80 42.78 -37.83
C LEU A 159 19.26 43.08 -37.47
N PRO A 160 19.51 44.10 -36.62
CA PRO A 160 20.83 44.30 -36.04
C PRO A 160 21.33 43.01 -35.38
N GLU A 161 22.63 42.69 -35.54
CA GLU A 161 23.20 41.40 -35.17
C GLU A 161 22.99 41.04 -33.69
N LEU A 162 22.99 42.05 -32.82
CA LEU A 162 22.75 41.88 -31.38
C LEU A 162 21.29 41.53 -31.05
N ASP A 163 20.35 41.91 -31.91
CA ASP A 163 18.92 41.70 -31.73
C ASP A 163 18.44 40.37 -32.34
N GLN A 164 19.13 39.85 -33.35
CA GLN A 164 18.75 38.63 -34.08
C GLN A 164 18.44 37.45 -33.15
N THR A 165 19.36 37.13 -32.23
CA THR A 165 19.20 35.98 -31.33
C THR A 165 18.08 36.19 -30.33
N LYS A 166 17.94 37.41 -29.80
CA LYS A 166 16.92 37.72 -28.79
C LYS A 166 15.53 37.70 -29.42
N LEU A 167 15.34 38.41 -30.53
CA LEU A 167 14.05 38.49 -31.21
C LEU A 167 13.63 37.13 -31.79
N SER A 168 14.57 36.34 -32.33
CA SER A 168 14.27 34.98 -32.77
C SER A 168 13.79 34.08 -31.63
N ARG A 169 14.37 34.21 -30.44
CA ARG A 169 13.90 33.46 -29.27
C ARG A 169 12.54 33.96 -28.79
N ASP A 170 12.38 35.27 -28.62
CA ASP A 170 11.13 35.87 -28.11
C ASP A 170 9.95 35.58 -29.05
N GLU A 171 10.19 35.60 -30.36
CA GLU A 171 9.23 35.21 -31.40
C GLU A 171 8.85 33.73 -31.26
N ALA A 172 9.83 32.83 -31.27
CA ALA A 172 9.57 31.39 -31.14
C ALA A 172 8.86 31.04 -29.82
N ASP A 173 9.25 31.67 -28.71
CA ASP A 173 8.65 31.46 -27.39
C ASP A 173 7.20 31.98 -27.36
N GLY A 174 6.95 33.19 -27.88
CA GLY A 174 5.62 33.79 -27.95
C GLY A 174 4.68 33.00 -28.85
N TYR A 175 5.16 32.62 -30.03
CA TYR A 175 4.43 31.78 -30.98
C TYR A 175 4.10 30.41 -30.38
N SER A 176 5.06 29.77 -29.71
CA SER A 176 4.84 28.50 -29.01
C SER A 176 3.81 28.65 -27.88
N ALA A 177 3.88 29.73 -27.11
CA ALA A 177 2.93 29.99 -26.03
C ALA A 177 1.50 30.20 -26.56
N ALA A 178 1.34 30.96 -27.65
CA ALA A 178 0.04 31.19 -28.28
C ALA A 178 -0.60 29.89 -28.76
N TRP A 179 0.15 29.02 -29.46
CA TRP A 179 -0.36 27.71 -29.89
C TRP A 179 -0.72 26.79 -28.71
N LYS A 180 0.08 26.77 -27.64
CA LYS A 180 -0.25 26.00 -26.43
C LYS A 180 -1.56 26.48 -25.81
N ALA A 181 -1.74 27.79 -25.68
CA ALA A 181 -2.96 28.38 -25.15
C ALA A 181 -4.18 28.08 -26.03
N PHE A 182 -4.02 28.15 -27.35
CA PHE A 182 -5.06 27.79 -28.31
C PHE A 182 -5.51 26.33 -28.14
N ILE A 183 -4.57 25.39 -28.17
CA ILE A 183 -4.86 23.95 -28.03
C ILE A 183 -5.50 23.64 -26.68
N ALA A 184 -5.00 24.25 -25.59
CA ALA A 184 -5.57 24.06 -24.27
C ALA A 184 -7.04 24.51 -24.24
N ALA A 185 -7.36 25.68 -24.81
CA ALA A 185 -8.74 26.18 -24.90
C ALA A 185 -9.64 25.26 -25.74
N ARG A 186 -9.13 24.71 -26.85
CA ARG A 186 -9.87 23.75 -27.69
C ARG A 186 -10.10 22.42 -26.99
N THR A 187 -9.10 21.93 -26.26
CA THR A 187 -9.21 20.70 -25.45
C THR A 187 -10.21 20.90 -24.32
N GLU A 188 -10.18 22.04 -23.64
CA GLU A 188 -11.13 22.37 -22.58
C GLU A 188 -12.57 22.46 -23.10
N HIS A 189 -12.77 23.11 -24.25
CA HIS A 189 -14.08 23.16 -24.89
C HIS A 189 -14.52 21.76 -25.35
N ALA A 190 -13.64 21.01 -25.99
CA ALA A 190 -13.88 19.62 -26.38
C ALA A 190 -14.32 18.79 -25.18
N GLN A 191 -13.76 18.99 -23.98
CA GLN A 191 -14.10 18.24 -22.76
C GLN A 191 -15.40 18.69 -22.07
N ASN A 192 -15.73 19.99 -22.13
CA ASN A 192 -16.72 20.57 -21.21
C ASN A 192 -17.92 21.24 -21.89
N ALA A 193 -17.89 21.47 -23.21
CA ALA A 193 -19.02 22.09 -23.92
C ALA A 193 -20.31 21.27 -23.76
N PRO A 194 -21.48 21.91 -23.59
CA PRO A 194 -22.76 21.20 -23.51
C PRO A 194 -23.05 20.45 -24.82
N LEU A 195 -23.74 19.32 -24.71
CA LEU A 195 -24.18 18.49 -25.86
C LEU A 195 -25.60 17.96 -25.66
N ASP A 196 -26.36 18.56 -24.74
CA ASP A 196 -27.65 18.05 -24.29
C ASP A 196 -28.73 18.24 -25.37
N THR A 197 -28.67 19.32 -26.15
CA THR A 197 -29.62 19.64 -27.22
C THR A 197 -29.00 19.53 -28.61
N ASP A 198 -29.85 19.45 -29.65
CA ASP A 198 -29.38 19.50 -31.05
C ASP A 198 -28.67 20.82 -31.38
N GLU A 199 -29.12 21.93 -30.79
CA GLU A 199 -28.49 23.25 -30.97
C GLU A 199 -27.10 23.31 -30.33
N ASP A 200 -26.94 22.73 -29.14
CA ASP A 200 -25.63 22.62 -28.48
C ASP A 200 -24.68 21.73 -29.29
N ARG A 201 -25.18 20.60 -29.83
CA ARG A 201 -24.39 19.71 -30.69
C ARG A 201 -23.96 20.41 -31.98
N ALA A 202 -24.84 21.15 -32.64
CA ALA A 202 -24.51 21.89 -33.84
C ALA A 202 -23.46 22.99 -33.57
N ALA A 203 -23.62 23.75 -32.48
CA ALA A 203 -22.66 24.78 -32.08
C ALA A 203 -21.29 24.18 -31.72
N PHE A 204 -21.28 23.01 -31.06
CA PHE A 204 -20.07 22.27 -30.76
C PHE A 204 -19.35 21.81 -32.04
N VAL A 205 -20.07 21.22 -32.99
CA VAL A 205 -19.53 20.78 -34.28
C VAL A 205 -18.93 21.96 -35.05
N GLU A 206 -19.63 23.10 -35.11
CA GLU A 206 -19.13 24.31 -35.77
C GLU A 206 -17.84 24.81 -35.13
N PHE A 207 -17.80 24.90 -33.79
CA PHE A 207 -16.62 25.31 -33.06
C PHE A 207 -15.42 24.38 -33.29
N MET A 208 -15.66 23.06 -33.27
CA MET A 208 -14.59 22.08 -33.49
C MET A 208 -14.11 22.12 -34.93
N ARG A 209 -15.00 22.21 -35.95
CA ARG A 209 -14.60 22.38 -37.36
C ARG A 209 -13.69 23.59 -37.56
N ASP A 210 -14.06 24.74 -37.01
CA ASP A 210 -13.25 25.97 -37.04
C ASP A 210 -11.87 25.79 -36.37
N SER A 211 -11.77 24.88 -35.41
CA SER A 211 -10.52 24.57 -34.70
C SER A 211 -9.52 23.74 -35.51
N PHE A 212 -9.96 23.09 -36.59
CA PHE A 212 -9.14 22.25 -37.48
C PHE A 212 -9.05 22.79 -38.92
N ASP A 213 -9.42 24.06 -39.12
CA ASP A 213 -9.26 24.74 -40.41
C ASP A 213 -7.78 24.83 -40.80
N THR A 214 -7.42 24.45 -42.03
CA THR A 214 -6.03 24.54 -42.49
C THR A 214 -5.52 25.95 -42.76
N GLN A 215 -6.37 26.96 -42.68
CA GLN A 215 -5.92 28.34 -42.63
C GLN A 215 -5.30 28.71 -41.27
N LEU A 216 -5.48 27.89 -40.22
CA LEU A 216 -4.88 28.13 -38.91
C LEU A 216 -3.36 27.96 -38.89
N ALA A 217 -2.81 27.13 -39.77
CA ALA A 217 -1.38 26.91 -39.89
C ALA A 217 -0.97 26.72 -41.36
N PRO A 218 0.13 27.34 -41.84
CA PRO A 218 0.64 27.12 -43.18
C PRO A 218 0.86 25.65 -43.41
N ARG A 219 0.61 25.24 -44.66
CA ARG A 219 0.87 23.92 -45.25
C ARG A 219 1.50 22.92 -44.27
N GLY A 220 0.66 22.26 -43.48
CA GLY A 220 1.04 21.10 -42.67
C GLY A 220 1.94 21.38 -41.45
N PHE A 221 2.14 22.63 -40.99
CA PHE A 221 3.01 22.90 -39.83
C PHE A 221 2.42 22.35 -38.51
N ALA A 222 1.13 22.60 -38.23
CA ALA A 222 0.48 22.10 -37.01
C ALA A 222 0.35 20.57 -36.96
N LEU A 223 0.27 19.90 -38.11
CA LEU A 223 0.13 18.44 -38.21
C LEU A 223 1.46 17.71 -38.52
N GLY A 224 2.48 18.44 -38.96
CA GLY A 224 3.81 17.93 -39.29
C GLY A 224 4.79 17.92 -38.10
N ASP A 225 4.62 18.84 -37.15
CA ASP A 225 5.39 18.89 -35.91
C ASP A 225 4.67 18.11 -34.79
N PRO A 226 5.28 17.02 -34.26
CA PRO A 226 4.69 16.20 -33.21
C PRO A 226 4.37 16.94 -31.91
N SER A 227 4.98 18.10 -31.65
CA SER A 227 4.72 18.91 -30.46
C SER A 227 3.36 19.62 -30.51
N TRP A 228 2.81 19.81 -31.72
CA TRP A 228 1.50 20.41 -31.96
C TRP A 228 0.45 19.37 -32.34
N SER A 229 0.82 18.42 -33.21
CA SER A 229 -0.13 17.47 -33.77
C SER A 229 -0.71 16.49 -32.74
N LYS A 230 0.11 16.05 -31.77
CA LYS A 230 -0.35 15.13 -30.72
C LYS A 230 -1.39 15.74 -29.78
N PRO A 231 -1.17 16.93 -29.19
CA PRO A 231 -2.21 17.59 -28.41
C PRO A 231 -3.50 17.88 -29.20
N PHE A 232 -3.39 18.24 -30.49
CA PHE A 232 -4.54 18.43 -31.36
C PHE A 232 -5.32 17.12 -31.61
N ASP A 233 -4.63 16.00 -31.83
CA ASP A 233 -5.23 14.67 -31.96
C ASP A 233 -6.00 14.28 -30.70
N VAL A 234 -5.50 14.63 -29.50
CA VAL A 234 -6.23 14.42 -28.24
C VAL A 234 -7.54 15.22 -28.22
N ALA A 235 -7.50 16.50 -28.58
CA ALA A 235 -8.72 17.33 -28.63
C ALA A 235 -9.74 16.79 -29.64
N LEU A 236 -9.26 16.32 -30.80
CA LEU A 236 -10.09 15.68 -31.82
C LEU A 236 -10.77 14.41 -31.30
N ARG A 237 -10.00 13.50 -30.71
CA ARG A 237 -10.53 12.24 -30.15
C ARG A 237 -11.57 12.50 -29.08
N VAL A 238 -11.28 13.39 -28.13
CA VAL A 238 -12.22 13.78 -27.08
C VAL A 238 -13.51 14.35 -27.67
N ALA A 239 -13.39 15.21 -28.68
CA ALA A 239 -14.56 15.82 -29.30
C ALA A 239 -15.45 14.78 -30.02
N ALA A 240 -14.85 13.90 -30.83
CA ALA A 240 -15.57 12.84 -31.52
C ALA A 240 -16.24 11.87 -30.51
N ASP A 241 -15.54 11.51 -29.44
CA ASP A 241 -16.05 10.60 -28.41
C ASP A 241 -17.22 11.18 -27.62
N ARG A 242 -17.14 12.46 -27.26
CA ARG A 242 -18.24 13.13 -26.56
C ARG A 242 -19.45 13.33 -27.46
N LEU A 243 -19.23 13.68 -28.73
CA LEU A 243 -20.32 13.80 -29.69
C LEU A 243 -21.02 12.45 -29.88
N ALA A 244 -20.27 11.37 -30.06
CA ALA A 244 -20.81 10.00 -30.14
C ALA A 244 -21.58 9.60 -28.87
N ALA A 245 -21.00 9.87 -27.69
CA ALA A 245 -21.64 9.54 -26.41
C ALA A 245 -22.93 10.34 -26.14
N ALA A 246 -23.03 11.55 -26.71
CA ALA A 246 -24.23 12.38 -26.68
C ALA A 246 -25.26 11.99 -27.77
N GLY A 247 -24.99 10.95 -28.58
CA GLY A 247 -25.86 10.46 -29.64
C GLY A 247 -25.77 11.24 -30.96
N GLY A 248 -24.78 12.13 -31.12
CA GLY A 248 -24.48 12.78 -32.39
C GLY A 248 -23.60 11.92 -33.31
N ASP A 249 -23.53 12.29 -34.59
CA ASP A 249 -22.68 11.61 -35.58
C ASP A 249 -21.28 12.26 -35.64
N PRO A 250 -20.20 11.55 -35.26
CA PRO A 250 -18.84 12.07 -35.32
C PRO A 250 -18.38 12.50 -36.71
N THR A 251 -18.99 11.98 -37.77
CA THR A 251 -18.68 12.39 -39.15
C THR A 251 -19.06 13.84 -39.43
N GLU A 252 -19.94 14.43 -38.61
CA GLU A 252 -20.25 15.86 -38.67
C GLU A 252 -19.04 16.74 -38.33
N LEU A 253 -17.98 16.23 -37.71
CA LEU A 253 -16.76 17.01 -37.48
C LEU A 253 -15.93 17.19 -38.77
N ARG A 254 -16.18 16.36 -39.77
CA ARG A 254 -15.39 16.31 -41.01
C ARG A 254 -15.58 17.58 -41.86
N PRO A 255 -14.50 18.12 -42.46
CA PRO A 255 -14.60 19.14 -43.50
C PRO A 255 -15.01 18.52 -44.84
N GLU A 256 -15.72 19.28 -45.67
CA GLU A 256 -16.23 18.80 -46.96
C GLU A 256 -15.84 19.76 -48.11
N GLY A 257 -15.89 19.27 -49.34
CA GLY A 257 -15.65 20.06 -50.55
C GLY A 257 -14.31 20.80 -50.55
N GLU A 258 -14.34 22.12 -50.80
CA GLU A 258 -13.14 22.96 -50.89
C GLU A 258 -12.31 22.95 -49.60
N ALA A 259 -12.95 22.87 -48.42
CA ALA A 259 -12.24 22.82 -47.14
C ALA A 259 -11.43 21.53 -46.99
N LEU A 260 -12.02 20.38 -47.35
CA LEU A 260 -11.29 19.11 -47.37
C LEU A 260 -10.13 19.14 -48.37
N CYS A 261 -10.36 19.65 -49.58
CA CYS A 261 -9.30 19.73 -50.59
C CYS A 261 -8.17 20.69 -50.17
N ALA A 262 -8.50 21.81 -49.53
CA ALA A 262 -7.51 22.71 -48.93
C ALA A 262 -6.69 21.99 -47.86
N ASN A 263 -7.35 21.20 -47.00
CA ASN A 263 -6.70 20.41 -45.97
C ASN A 263 -5.70 19.41 -46.56
N LEU A 264 -6.11 18.63 -47.55
CA LEU A 264 -5.28 17.59 -48.17
C LEU A 264 -4.13 18.15 -49.02
N LYS A 265 -4.32 19.34 -49.63
CA LYS A 265 -3.27 20.06 -50.39
C LYS A 265 -2.18 20.63 -49.48
N SER A 266 -2.46 20.77 -48.19
CA SER A 266 -1.55 21.38 -47.22
C SER A 266 -0.31 20.52 -46.91
N ILE A 267 -0.29 19.24 -47.29
CA ILE A 267 0.80 18.32 -46.92
C ILE A 267 1.95 18.35 -47.92
N VAL A 268 3.16 18.55 -47.39
CA VAL A 268 4.43 18.40 -48.11
C VAL A 268 5.14 17.15 -47.58
N GLY A 269 5.18 16.07 -48.38
CA GLY A 269 5.86 14.81 -48.01
C GLY A 269 5.02 13.55 -48.21
N TYR A 270 5.43 12.44 -47.59
CA TYR A 270 4.74 11.15 -47.69
C TYR A 270 3.53 11.11 -46.75
N PRO A 271 2.32 10.75 -47.24
CA PRO A 271 1.12 10.68 -46.43
C PRO A 271 1.23 9.56 -45.37
N ARG A 272 0.69 9.81 -44.17
CA ARG A 272 0.56 8.85 -43.07
C ARG A 272 -0.88 8.86 -42.53
N LEU A 273 -1.34 7.76 -41.95
CA LEU A 273 -2.72 7.67 -41.48
C LEU A 273 -3.03 8.71 -40.40
N GLU A 274 -2.13 8.94 -39.46
CA GLU A 274 -2.33 9.90 -38.36
C GLU A 274 -2.48 11.34 -38.90
N MET A 275 -1.77 11.66 -39.98
CA MET A 275 -1.92 12.94 -40.67
C MET A 275 -3.29 13.03 -41.36
N LEU A 276 -3.76 11.93 -41.94
CA LEU A 276 -5.07 11.90 -42.57
C LEU A 276 -6.19 12.05 -41.54
N GLU A 277 -6.14 11.38 -40.39
CA GLU A 277 -7.10 11.56 -39.28
C GLU A 277 -7.22 13.03 -38.86
N GLY A 278 -6.09 13.74 -38.77
CA GLY A 278 -6.08 15.18 -38.50
C GLY A 278 -6.65 16.04 -39.63
N MET A 279 -6.40 15.70 -40.89
CA MET A 279 -6.88 16.48 -42.04
C MET A 279 -8.37 16.30 -42.31
N VAL A 280 -8.88 15.10 -42.08
CA VAL A 280 -10.32 14.82 -42.19
C VAL A 280 -11.06 15.06 -40.88
N VAL A 281 -10.34 15.41 -39.81
CA VAL A 281 -10.95 15.73 -38.51
C VAL A 281 -11.85 14.59 -38.03
N LEU A 282 -11.40 13.35 -38.22
CA LEU A 282 -12.14 12.14 -37.86
C LEU A 282 -11.17 11.04 -37.43
N PRO A 283 -11.16 10.63 -36.15
CA PRO A 283 -10.32 9.54 -35.68
C PRO A 283 -10.61 8.24 -36.41
N ALA A 284 -9.57 7.45 -36.72
CA ALA A 284 -9.66 6.21 -37.49
C ALA A 284 -10.70 5.22 -36.97
N LYS A 285 -10.94 5.19 -35.65
CA LYS A 285 -11.89 4.30 -34.98
C LYS A 285 -13.37 4.53 -35.35
N TYR A 286 -13.67 5.64 -36.03
CA TYR A 286 -15.01 5.94 -36.56
C TYR A 286 -15.18 5.58 -38.03
N TRP A 287 -14.13 5.11 -38.69
CA TRP A 287 -14.15 4.87 -40.13
C TRP A 287 -14.74 3.51 -40.42
N ASN A 288 -15.86 3.50 -41.13
CA ASN A 288 -16.45 2.30 -41.71
C ASN A 288 -16.34 2.33 -43.24
N ARG A 289 -16.90 1.33 -43.91
CA ARG A 289 -16.93 1.26 -45.38
C ARG A 289 -17.57 2.47 -46.03
N ASP A 290 -18.72 2.90 -45.54
CA ASP A 290 -19.50 3.98 -46.14
C ASP A 290 -18.77 5.32 -46.00
N ILE A 291 -18.20 5.59 -44.82
CA ILE A 291 -17.38 6.79 -44.55
C ILE A 291 -16.11 6.77 -45.39
N SER A 292 -15.42 5.64 -45.47
CA SER A 292 -14.19 5.51 -46.26
C SER A 292 -14.48 5.74 -47.74
N GLN A 293 -15.60 5.22 -48.25
CA GLN A 293 -16.02 5.40 -49.63
C GLN A 293 -16.42 6.84 -49.93
N ALA A 294 -17.22 7.47 -49.05
CA ALA A 294 -17.59 8.88 -49.16
C ALA A 294 -16.35 9.78 -49.16
N LEU A 295 -15.38 9.52 -48.27
CA LEU A 295 -14.12 10.25 -48.24
C LEU A 295 -13.32 10.05 -49.53
N ILE A 296 -13.24 8.82 -50.06
CA ILE A 296 -12.59 8.57 -51.36
C ILE A 296 -13.26 9.39 -52.47
N ASP A 297 -14.58 9.45 -52.49
CA ASP A 297 -15.33 10.17 -53.51
C ASP A 297 -15.13 11.69 -53.41
N ASP A 298 -15.06 12.23 -52.19
CA ASP A 298 -14.73 13.64 -51.98
C ASP A 298 -13.27 13.94 -52.36
N VAL A 299 -12.32 13.06 -52.01
CA VAL A 299 -10.89 13.21 -52.34
C VAL A 299 -10.66 13.21 -53.85
N LYS A 300 -11.42 12.43 -54.64
CA LYS A 300 -11.33 12.41 -56.11
C LYS A 300 -11.59 13.78 -56.73
N SER A 301 -12.36 14.64 -56.06
CA SER A 301 -12.64 15.99 -56.54
C SER A 301 -11.49 16.98 -56.33
N CYS A 302 -10.44 16.58 -55.61
CA CYS A 302 -9.29 17.43 -55.32
C CYS A 302 -8.19 17.30 -56.40
N ASP A 303 -7.75 18.41 -57.00
CA ASP A 303 -6.85 18.43 -58.17
C ASP A 303 -5.42 17.90 -57.92
N SER A 304 -4.94 17.87 -56.67
CA SER A 304 -3.54 17.53 -56.35
C SER A 304 -3.44 16.43 -55.29
N ASN A 305 -2.63 15.40 -55.56
CA ASN A 305 -2.34 14.25 -54.67
C ASN A 305 -3.52 13.31 -54.33
N ALA A 306 -4.68 13.45 -54.98
CA ALA A 306 -5.86 12.61 -54.75
C ALA A 306 -5.55 11.11 -54.81
N ASP A 307 -4.83 10.65 -55.83
CA ASP A 307 -4.47 9.23 -55.99
C ASP A 307 -3.68 8.67 -54.80
N SER A 308 -2.76 9.45 -54.24
CA SER A 308 -1.96 9.05 -53.07
C SER A 308 -2.83 8.91 -51.82
N TRP A 309 -3.77 9.83 -51.62
CA TRP A 309 -4.71 9.78 -50.51
C TRP A 309 -5.69 8.63 -50.65
N ILE A 310 -6.29 8.45 -51.83
CA ILE A 310 -7.20 7.34 -52.14
C ILE A 310 -6.49 6.00 -51.91
N LYS A 311 -5.26 5.86 -52.42
CA LYS A 311 -4.45 4.66 -52.20
C LYS A 311 -4.22 4.41 -50.71
N MET A 312 -3.90 5.44 -49.92
CA MET A 312 -3.68 5.26 -48.49
C MET A 312 -4.95 4.84 -47.74
N ILE A 313 -6.10 5.41 -48.07
CA ILE A 313 -7.39 5.02 -47.51
C ILE A 313 -7.68 3.55 -47.86
N ALA A 314 -7.54 3.19 -49.14
CA ALA A 314 -7.80 1.83 -49.62
C ALA A 314 -6.83 0.80 -48.99
N ASP A 315 -5.53 1.10 -48.93
CA ASP A 315 -4.51 0.21 -48.37
C ASP A 315 -4.67 0.00 -46.85
N ASN A 316 -5.32 0.95 -46.13
CA ASN A 316 -5.59 0.83 -44.68
C ASN A 316 -7.02 0.40 -44.36
N HIS A 317 -7.92 0.30 -45.34
CA HIS A 317 -9.36 0.16 -45.08
C HIS A 317 -9.72 -1.04 -44.19
N ALA A 318 -9.14 -2.22 -44.45
CA ALA A 318 -9.41 -3.40 -43.63
C ALA A 318 -9.05 -3.19 -42.16
N ARG A 319 -7.90 -2.54 -41.89
CA ARG A 319 -7.48 -2.22 -40.51
C ARG A 319 -8.41 -1.20 -39.86
N LEU A 320 -8.87 -0.21 -40.61
CA LEU A 320 -9.83 0.80 -40.12
C LEU A 320 -11.17 0.16 -39.75
N GLU A 321 -11.67 -0.73 -40.60
CA GLU A 321 -12.90 -1.49 -40.37
C GLU A 321 -12.76 -2.40 -39.14
N ASP A 322 -11.67 -3.16 -39.03
CA ASP A 322 -11.38 -3.98 -37.85
C ASP A 322 -11.36 -3.13 -36.55
N THR A 323 -10.76 -1.94 -36.60
CA THR A 323 -10.70 -1.01 -35.45
C THR A 323 -12.07 -0.49 -35.05
N ALA A 324 -12.93 -0.14 -36.03
CA ALA A 324 -14.29 0.32 -35.78
C ALA A 324 -15.18 -0.79 -35.18
N VAL A 325 -15.05 -2.03 -35.68
CA VAL A 325 -15.74 -3.20 -35.13
C VAL A 325 -15.27 -3.49 -33.71
N ALA A 326 -13.94 -3.53 -33.48
CA ALA A 326 -13.34 -3.75 -32.18
C ALA A 326 -13.80 -2.72 -31.15
N ARG A 327 -13.87 -1.44 -31.53
CA ARG A 327 -14.41 -0.36 -30.69
C ARG A 327 -15.87 -0.61 -30.31
N THR A 328 -16.73 -0.85 -31.31
CA THR A 328 -18.17 -1.03 -31.09
C THR A 328 -18.42 -2.20 -30.13
N TRP A 329 -17.68 -3.29 -30.32
CA TRP A 329 -17.71 -4.43 -29.42
C TRP A 329 -17.24 -4.05 -28.02
N LEU A 330 -16.11 -3.35 -27.89
CA LEU A 330 -15.54 -2.97 -26.59
C LEU A 330 -16.45 -2.02 -25.81
N GLU A 331 -17.06 -1.04 -26.47
CA GLU A 331 -18.03 -0.13 -25.87
C GLU A 331 -19.25 -0.90 -25.34
N ALA A 332 -19.81 -1.80 -26.15
CA ALA A 332 -20.91 -2.65 -25.73
C ALA A 332 -20.52 -3.56 -24.55
N ARG A 333 -19.31 -4.13 -24.56
CA ARG A 333 -18.81 -5.02 -23.51
C ARG A 333 -18.57 -4.29 -22.20
N ILE A 334 -17.99 -3.09 -22.24
CA ILE A 334 -17.81 -2.23 -21.07
C ILE A 334 -19.18 -1.83 -20.50
N ALA A 335 -20.12 -1.43 -21.37
CA ALA A 335 -21.48 -1.07 -20.93
C ALA A 335 -22.21 -2.26 -20.30
N GLU A 336 -22.08 -3.47 -20.86
CA GLU A 336 -22.62 -4.70 -20.31
C GLU A 336 -22.05 -4.97 -18.91
N LEU A 337 -20.73 -4.95 -18.75
CA LEU A 337 -20.08 -5.18 -17.45
C LEU A 337 -20.45 -4.10 -16.42
N ALA A 338 -20.56 -2.84 -16.84
CA ALA A 338 -20.95 -1.72 -15.99
C ALA A 338 -22.41 -1.81 -15.51
N ALA A 339 -23.29 -2.46 -16.27
CA ALA A 339 -24.69 -2.65 -15.93
C ALA A 339 -24.95 -3.83 -14.98
N LEU A 340 -23.95 -4.67 -14.69
CA LEU A 340 -24.13 -5.84 -13.84
C LEU A 340 -24.40 -5.45 -12.37
N PRO A 341 -25.25 -6.21 -11.65
CA PRO A 341 -25.54 -5.96 -10.24
C PRO A 341 -24.29 -5.97 -9.36
N GLN A 342 -24.26 -5.15 -8.30
CA GLN A 342 -23.11 -5.07 -7.40
C GLN A 342 -23.13 -6.19 -6.32
N THR A 343 -22.82 -7.42 -6.73
CA THR A 343 -22.92 -8.63 -5.88
C THR A 343 -21.66 -9.50 -5.93
N PHE A 344 -21.49 -10.40 -4.94
CA PHE A 344 -20.40 -11.38 -4.95
C PHE A 344 -20.48 -12.33 -6.15
N GLU A 345 -21.68 -12.63 -6.63
CA GLU A 345 -21.89 -13.45 -7.82
C GLU A 345 -21.28 -12.77 -9.04
N THR A 346 -21.59 -11.49 -9.25
CA THR A 346 -20.99 -10.67 -10.30
C THR A 346 -19.46 -10.64 -10.20
N LEU A 347 -18.92 -10.41 -9.00
CA LEU A 347 -17.48 -10.39 -8.77
C LEU A 347 -16.82 -11.71 -9.22
N ARG A 348 -17.44 -12.84 -8.86
CA ARG A 348 -16.92 -14.18 -9.16
C ARG A 348 -17.03 -14.53 -10.64
N GLU A 349 -18.19 -14.29 -11.25
CA GLU A 349 -18.47 -14.68 -12.64
C GLU A 349 -17.69 -13.87 -13.65
N THR A 350 -17.47 -12.58 -13.37
CA THR A 350 -16.73 -11.66 -14.26
C THR A 350 -15.25 -11.54 -13.92
N GLN A 351 -14.78 -12.29 -12.93
CA GLN A 351 -13.42 -12.17 -12.37
C GLN A 351 -13.06 -10.71 -12.03
N GLY A 352 -13.97 -10.02 -11.35
CA GLY A 352 -13.76 -8.63 -10.95
C GLY A 352 -14.00 -7.61 -12.07
N LEU A 353 -15.07 -7.78 -12.84
CA LEU A 353 -15.41 -6.90 -13.97
C LEU A 353 -14.21 -6.76 -14.94
N SER A 354 -13.62 -7.90 -15.31
CA SER A 354 -12.50 -7.96 -16.24
C SER A 354 -12.98 -8.35 -17.64
N ILE A 355 -12.26 -7.89 -18.66
CA ILE A 355 -12.35 -8.42 -20.01
C ILE A 355 -11.10 -9.29 -20.19
N SER A 356 -11.29 -10.56 -20.55
CA SER A 356 -10.17 -11.49 -20.65
C SER A 356 -9.24 -11.14 -21.82
N GLN A 357 -7.96 -11.49 -21.70
CA GLN A 357 -7.01 -11.30 -22.79
C GLN A 357 -7.40 -12.08 -24.05
N GLU A 358 -8.04 -13.24 -23.88
CA GLU A 358 -8.56 -14.06 -24.99
C GLU A 358 -9.69 -13.34 -25.73
N GLU A 359 -10.65 -12.73 -25.02
CA GLU A 359 -11.70 -11.91 -25.63
C GLU A 359 -11.12 -10.71 -26.39
N LEU A 360 -10.16 -9.98 -25.79
CA LEU A 360 -9.51 -8.83 -26.43
C LEU A 360 -8.77 -9.26 -27.72
N GLN A 361 -8.03 -10.36 -27.68
CA GLN A 361 -7.33 -10.90 -28.85
C GLN A 361 -8.29 -11.39 -29.94
N ALA A 362 -9.39 -12.05 -29.56
CA ALA A 362 -10.39 -12.54 -30.51
C ALA A 362 -11.09 -11.41 -31.28
N GLN A 363 -11.14 -10.21 -30.70
CA GLN A 363 -11.77 -9.02 -31.26
C GLN A 363 -10.76 -7.99 -31.78
N SER A 364 -9.48 -8.37 -31.88
CA SER A 364 -8.39 -7.49 -32.34
C SER A 364 -8.30 -6.16 -31.56
N VAL A 365 -8.71 -6.16 -30.29
CA VAL A 365 -8.59 -4.99 -29.41
C VAL A 365 -7.16 -4.92 -28.89
N ASP A 366 -6.42 -3.93 -29.37
CA ASP A 366 -5.11 -3.62 -28.81
C ASP A 366 -5.21 -2.82 -27.51
N ARG A 367 -4.08 -2.68 -26.82
CA ARG A 367 -4.01 -1.96 -25.55
C ARG A 367 -4.31 -0.46 -25.69
N ALA A 368 -3.92 0.17 -26.80
CA ALA A 368 -4.14 1.59 -26.99
C ALA A 368 -5.64 1.88 -27.14
N LEU A 369 -6.34 1.08 -27.95
CA LEU A 369 -7.80 1.14 -28.09
C LEU A 369 -8.50 0.82 -26.76
N PHE A 370 -8.02 -0.19 -26.02
CA PHE A 370 -8.57 -0.50 -24.70
C PHE A 370 -8.44 0.66 -23.72
N ASP A 371 -7.23 1.20 -23.56
CA ASP A 371 -6.94 2.28 -22.61
C ASP A 371 -7.72 3.57 -22.99
N GLU A 372 -7.84 3.86 -24.29
CA GLU A 372 -8.62 4.98 -24.84
C GLU A 372 -10.12 4.84 -24.56
N ILE A 373 -10.71 3.68 -24.87
CA ILE A 373 -12.16 3.46 -24.69
C ILE A 373 -12.51 3.22 -23.22
N ASP A 374 -11.70 2.51 -22.44
CA ASP A 374 -11.98 2.35 -21.00
C ASP A 374 -11.93 3.71 -20.30
N GLY A 375 -10.87 4.51 -20.52
CA GLY A 375 -10.71 5.81 -19.88
C GLY A 375 -10.77 5.75 -18.35
N GLY A 376 -10.50 4.59 -17.75
CA GLY A 376 -10.64 4.31 -16.32
C GLY A 376 -12.09 4.11 -15.83
N ARG A 377 -13.08 3.99 -16.73
CA ARG A 377 -14.49 3.71 -16.36
C ARG A 377 -14.61 2.39 -15.62
N MET A 378 -13.98 1.33 -16.11
CA MET A 378 -14.00 0.02 -15.46
C MET A 378 -13.33 0.05 -14.09
N ALA A 379 -12.27 0.84 -13.90
CA ALA A 379 -11.66 1.01 -12.58
C ALA A 379 -12.62 1.65 -11.57
N LYS A 380 -13.36 2.70 -11.98
CA LYS A 380 -14.41 3.31 -11.15
C LYS A 380 -15.52 2.32 -10.81
N HIS A 381 -15.96 1.51 -11.79
CA HIS A 381 -16.98 0.48 -11.54
C HIS A 381 -16.48 -0.62 -10.60
N ARG A 382 -15.22 -1.05 -10.72
CA ARG A 382 -14.61 -2.01 -9.79
C ARG A 382 -14.57 -1.47 -8.35
N GLN A 383 -14.20 -0.20 -8.17
CA GLN A 383 -14.21 0.45 -6.86
C GLN A 383 -15.63 0.51 -6.28
N ALA A 384 -16.62 0.94 -7.08
CA ALA A 384 -18.02 0.98 -6.64
C ALA A 384 -18.55 -0.41 -6.26
N LEU A 385 -18.15 -1.47 -6.98
CA LEU A 385 -18.45 -2.85 -6.60
C LEU A 385 -17.81 -3.20 -5.26
N ALA A 386 -16.51 -2.93 -5.08
CA ALA A 386 -15.82 -3.21 -3.82
C ALA A 386 -16.49 -2.51 -2.62
N ASP A 387 -16.81 -1.23 -2.76
CA ASP A 387 -17.48 -0.44 -1.72
C ASP A 387 -18.87 -1.01 -1.38
N ALA A 388 -19.64 -1.44 -2.39
CA ALA A 388 -20.95 -2.05 -2.20
C ALA A 388 -20.91 -3.45 -1.56
N LEU A 389 -19.81 -4.19 -1.74
CA LEU A 389 -19.62 -5.51 -1.15
C LEU A 389 -19.16 -5.44 0.31
N GLN A 390 -18.48 -4.38 0.74
CA GLN A 390 -17.98 -4.24 2.12
C GLN A 390 -19.04 -4.52 3.21
N PRO A 391 -20.24 -3.93 3.20
CA PRO A 391 -21.27 -4.25 4.21
C PRO A 391 -21.82 -5.69 4.06
N GLN A 392 -21.84 -6.24 2.84
CA GLN A 392 -22.28 -7.62 2.59
C GLN A 392 -21.28 -8.64 3.15
N ILE A 393 -19.98 -8.32 3.14
CA ILE A 393 -18.91 -9.14 3.75
C ILE A 393 -19.20 -9.37 5.24
N VAL A 394 -19.43 -8.30 6.01
CA VAL A 394 -19.64 -8.40 7.46
C VAL A 394 -20.85 -9.26 7.79
N ALA A 395 -21.96 -9.06 7.06
CA ALA A 395 -23.18 -9.84 7.24
C ALA A 395 -22.98 -11.32 6.91
N ALA A 396 -22.34 -11.61 5.76
CA ALA A 396 -22.07 -12.98 5.32
C ALA A 396 -21.06 -13.70 6.25
N LEU A 397 -20.03 -13.01 6.72
CA LEU A 397 -19.07 -13.54 7.69
C LEU A 397 -19.75 -13.88 9.02
N THR A 398 -20.59 -12.98 9.53
CA THR A 398 -21.32 -13.18 10.78
C THR A 398 -22.19 -14.44 10.70
N GLU A 399 -22.93 -14.62 9.61
CA GLU A 399 -23.78 -15.80 9.42
C GLU A 399 -22.96 -17.09 9.26
N ARG A 400 -21.87 -17.07 8.48
CA ARG A 400 -21.00 -18.24 8.29
C ARG A 400 -20.26 -18.64 9.57
N LEU A 401 -19.86 -17.67 10.40
CA LEU A 401 -19.07 -17.92 11.60
C LEU A 401 -19.91 -18.33 12.81
N LYS A 402 -21.23 -18.09 12.79
CA LYS A 402 -22.14 -18.36 13.92
C LYS A 402 -22.03 -19.79 14.45
N ASP A 403 -22.10 -20.77 13.55
CA ASP A 403 -22.06 -22.20 13.86
C ASP A 403 -20.73 -22.86 13.44
N ALA A 404 -19.69 -22.05 13.22
CA ALA A 404 -18.38 -22.52 12.77
C ALA A 404 -17.69 -23.42 13.80
N THR A 405 -16.93 -24.41 13.32
CA THR A 405 -16.09 -25.27 14.17
C THR A 405 -14.86 -24.50 14.65
N GLU A 406 -14.12 -25.01 15.65
CA GLU A 406 -12.86 -24.37 16.09
C GLU A 406 -11.82 -24.28 14.96
N ASP A 407 -11.76 -25.28 14.08
CA ASP A 407 -10.88 -25.26 12.91
C ASP A 407 -11.28 -24.15 11.93
N ASP A 408 -12.58 -23.95 11.71
CA ASP A 408 -13.08 -22.86 10.86
C ASP A 408 -12.77 -21.48 11.45
N LEU A 409 -12.81 -21.34 12.78
CA LEU A 409 -12.44 -20.10 13.47
C LEU A 409 -10.94 -19.82 13.37
N LEU A 410 -10.10 -20.86 13.49
CA LEU A 410 -8.64 -20.78 13.33
C LEU A 410 -8.23 -20.40 11.90
N TYR A 411 -8.94 -20.91 10.90
CA TYR A 411 -8.69 -20.64 9.48
C TYR A 411 -9.74 -19.71 8.86
N SER A 412 -10.24 -18.75 9.64
CA SER A 412 -11.31 -17.82 9.24
C SER A 412 -11.00 -17.01 7.97
N SER A 413 -9.71 -16.77 7.66
CA SER A 413 -9.31 -16.13 6.40
C SER A 413 -9.67 -16.94 5.14
N ARG A 414 -9.77 -18.28 5.24
CA ARG A 414 -10.18 -19.14 4.11
C ARG A 414 -11.61 -18.86 3.67
N ILE A 415 -12.47 -18.46 4.59
CA ILE A 415 -13.86 -18.10 4.31
C ILE A 415 -13.91 -16.88 3.35
N CYS A 416 -13.01 -15.92 3.55
CA CYS A 416 -12.87 -14.77 2.66
C CYS A 416 -12.33 -15.15 1.28
N GLU A 417 -11.35 -16.07 1.21
CA GLU A 417 -10.84 -16.57 -0.07
C GLU A 417 -11.94 -17.27 -0.89
N GLU A 418 -12.83 -18.03 -0.23
CA GLU A 418 -13.98 -18.66 -0.89
C GLU A 418 -15.04 -17.65 -1.37
N MET A 419 -15.26 -16.58 -0.60
CA MET A 419 -16.26 -15.55 -0.92
C MET A 419 -15.82 -14.60 -2.03
N ILE A 420 -14.56 -14.15 -1.99
CA ILE A 420 -14.03 -13.11 -2.88
C ILE A 420 -13.26 -13.73 -4.06
N GLY A 421 -12.66 -14.91 -3.86
CA GLY A 421 -11.76 -15.53 -4.82
C GLY A 421 -10.40 -14.84 -4.90
N ARG A 422 -9.48 -15.41 -5.70
CA ARG A 422 -8.21 -14.76 -6.03
C ARG A 422 -8.43 -13.77 -7.18
N GLN A 423 -8.48 -12.49 -6.84
CA GLN A 423 -8.62 -11.41 -7.83
C GLN A 423 -7.25 -10.79 -8.17
N ARG A 424 -7.12 -10.22 -9.37
CA ARG A 424 -5.86 -9.60 -9.84
C ARG A 424 -5.84 -8.07 -9.75
N PHE A 425 -6.92 -7.45 -9.30
CA PHE A 425 -7.08 -6.00 -9.26
C PHE A 425 -6.86 -5.46 -7.85
N ARG A 426 -6.19 -4.30 -7.78
CA ARG A 426 -5.80 -3.65 -6.52
C ARG A 426 -7.00 -3.33 -5.62
N GLU A 427 -8.13 -2.97 -6.21
CA GLU A 427 -9.37 -2.67 -5.50
C GLU A 427 -9.86 -3.90 -4.71
N TYR A 428 -9.74 -5.10 -5.30
CA TYR A 428 -10.13 -6.35 -4.65
C TYR A 428 -9.07 -6.91 -3.71
N ASP A 429 -7.79 -6.57 -3.90
CA ASP A 429 -6.75 -6.86 -2.91
C ASP A 429 -7.00 -6.14 -1.58
N SER A 430 -7.55 -4.92 -1.61
CA SER A 430 -8.00 -4.25 -0.38
C SER A 430 -9.18 -4.99 0.22
N LEU A 431 -10.21 -5.25 -0.58
CA LEU A 431 -11.42 -5.95 -0.15
C LEU A 431 -11.11 -7.31 0.52
N SER A 432 -10.21 -8.09 -0.07
CA SER A 432 -9.79 -9.39 0.47
C SER A 432 -9.05 -9.27 1.80
N ARG A 433 -8.20 -8.24 1.97
CA ARG A 433 -7.49 -7.99 3.23
C ARG A 433 -8.44 -7.52 4.32
N ASP A 434 -9.34 -6.60 3.98
CA ASP A 434 -10.33 -6.06 4.90
C ASP A 434 -11.30 -7.16 5.35
N CYS A 435 -11.73 -8.04 4.43
CA CYS A 435 -12.47 -9.25 4.77
C CYS A 435 -11.69 -10.13 5.74
N GLY A 436 -10.42 -10.43 5.45
CA GLY A 436 -9.60 -11.31 6.29
C GLY A 436 -9.41 -10.77 7.72
N ALA A 437 -9.18 -9.47 7.85
CA ALA A 437 -9.08 -8.80 9.15
C ALA A 437 -10.39 -8.88 9.94
N GLU A 438 -11.52 -8.66 9.25
CA GLU A 438 -12.84 -8.72 9.87
C GLU A 438 -13.24 -10.15 10.26
N ALA A 439 -12.95 -11.13 9.42
CA ALA A 439 -13.17 -12.55 9.72
C ALA A 439 -12.38 -12.99 10.95
N TRP A 440 -11.11 -12.56 11.05
CA TRP A 440 -10.27 -12.83 12.22
C TRP A 440 -10.81 -12.15 13.49
N ARG A 441 -11.25 -10.90 13.39
CA ARG A 441 -11.86 -10.16 14.52
C ARG A 441 -13.10 -10.88 15.03
N LEU A 442 -14.05 -11.19 14.15
CA LEU A 442 -15.30 -11.89 14.48
C LEU A 442 -15.02 -13.29 15.03
N ALA A 443 -14.08 -14.03 14.44
CA ALA A 443 -13.71 -15.37 14.93
C ALA A 443 -13.17 -15.32 16.35
N ASN A 444 -12.34 -14.33 16.69
CA ASN A 444 -11.83 -14.17 18.06
C ASN A 444 -12.93 -13.80 19.05
N GLU A 445 -13.86 -12.92 18.67
CA GLU A 445 -15.02 -12.56 19.52
C GLU A 445 -15.89 -13.79 19.82
N ILE A 446 -16.12 -14.65 18.83
CA ILE A 446 -16.87 -15.90 19.00
C ILE A 446 -16.10 -16.87 19.90
N ARG A 447 -14.79 -17.03 19.70
CA ARG A 447 -13.94 -17.90 20.53
C ARG A 447 -13.93 -17.43 21.99
N GLU A 448 -13.76 -16.14 22.21
CA GLU A 448 -13.80 -15.55 23.56
C GLU A 448 -15.16 -15.76 24.22
N SER A 449 -16.26 -15.53 23.49
CA SER A 449 -17.61 -15.77 24.00
C SER A 449 -17.85 -17.24 24.36
N ARG A 450 -17.38 -18.19 23.55
CA ARG A 450 -17.48 -19.63 23.83
C ARG A 450 -16.63 -20.03 25.04
N MET A 451 -15.40 -19.53 25.10
CA MET A 451 -14.50 -19.73 26.24
C MET A 451 -15.14 -19.22 27.54
N ARG A 452 -15.74 -18.03 27.51
CA ARG A 452 -16.46 -17.46 28.66
C ARG A 452 -17.65 -18.31 29.08
N ALA A 453 -18.48 -18.75 28.13
CA ALA A 453 -19.64 -19.59 28.42
C ALA A 453 -19.24 -20.93 29.05
N ASN A 454 -18.18 -21.58 28.52
CA ASN A 454 -17.64 -22.81 29.09
C ASN A 454 -17.08 -22.60 30.49
N TYR A 455 -16.34 -21.51 30.71
CA TYR A 455 -15.83 -21.15 32.03
C TYR A 455 -16.97 -20.94 33.03
N GLU A 456 -17.99 -20.16 32.67
CA GLU A 456 -19.18 -19.93 33.48
C GLU A 456 -19.92 -21.23 33.82
N ALA A 457 -20.04 -22.16 32.87
CA ALA A 457 -20.63 -23.48 33.11
C ALA A 457 -19.80 -24.29 34.12
N MET A 458 -18.47 -24.29 34.03
CA MET A 458 -17.59 -24.95 35.01
C MET A 458 -17.69 -24.33 36.41
N ILE A 459 -17.93 -23.01 36.52
CA ILE A 459 -18.16 -22.35 37.81
C ILE A 459 -19.54 -22.72 38.36
N ALA A 460 -20.58 -22.74 37.52
CA ALA A 460 -21.92 -23.16 37.91
C ALA A 460 -21.93 -24.60 38.42
N GLU A 461 -21.27 -25.52 37.73
CA GLU A 461 -21.13 -26.93 38.15
C GLU A 461 -20.49 -27.04 39.55
N ARG A 462 -19.42 -26.28 39.82
CA ARG A 462 -18.78 -26.26 41.15
C ARG A 462 -19.68 -25.69 42.24
N LEU A 463 -20.48 -24.67 41.91
CA LEU A 463 -21.42 -24.08 42.87
C LEU A 463 -22.53 -25.08 43.25
N GLU A 464 -23.00 -25.87 42.28
CA GLU A 464 -24.06 -26.86 42.47
C GLU A 464 -23.56 -28.21 43.02
N ALA A 465 -22.25 -28.48 42.95
CA ALA A 465 -21.66 -29.72 43.41
C ALA A 465 -21.95 -30.01 44.91
N PRO A 466 -22.14 -31.28 45.29
CA PRO A 466 -22.48 -31.65 46.65
C PRO A 466 -21.31 -31.39 47.61
N LEU A 467 -21.61 -31.04 48.87
CA LEU A 467 -20.60 -30.76 49.90
C LEU A 467 -20.08 -32.06 50.54
N THR A 468 -19.36 -32.87 49.77
CA THR A 468 -18.85 -34.19 50.21
C THR A 468 -17.35 -34.35 49.98
N LEU A 469 -16.75 -35.33 50.68
CA LEU A 469 -15.35 -35.69 50.51
C LEU A 469 -15.02 -36.20 49.10
N GLU A 470 -15.98 -36.75 48.37
CA GLU A 470 -15.80 -37.20 46.99
C GLU A 470 -15.78 -36.02 46.00
N ALA A 471 -16.73 -35.09 46.16
CA ALA A 471 -16.84 -33.90 45.31
C ALA A 471 -15.59 -33.00 45.38
N ARG A 472 -14.87 -33.00 46.51
CA ARG A 472 -13.59 -32.26 46.64
C ARG A 472 -12.57 -32.67 45.56
N GLY A 473 -12.55 -33.96 45.20
CA GLY A 473 -11.56 -34.52 44.28
C GLY A 473 -11.93 -34.21 42.84
N GLN A 474 -13.22 -34.38 42.51
CA GLN A 474 -13.78 -34.09 41.19
C GLN A 474 -13.75 -32.59 40.85
N HIS A 475 -13.92 -31.72 41.85
CA HIS A 475 -14.00 -30.27 41.66
C HIS A 475 -12.82 -29.49 42.26
N HIS A 476 -11.71 -30.18 42.56
CA HIS A 476 -10.47 -29.59 43.08
C HIS A 476 -10.71 -28.59 44.23
N TRP A 477 -11.40 -29.02 45.29
CA TRP A 477 -11.69 -28.18 46.47
C TRP A 477 -12.48 -26.90 46.19
N MET A 478 -13.30 -26.89 45.14
CA MET A 478 -14.01 -25.70 44.65
C MET A 478 -13.07 -24.54 44.32
N MET A 479 -11.80 -24.83 44.00
CA MET A 479 -10.86 -23.81 43.58
C MET A 479 -11.19 -23.30 42.19
N THR A 480 -10.96 -22.02 41.99
CA THR A 480 -11.10 -21.35 40.69
C THR A 480 -10.14 -21.96 39.66
N PRO A 481 -10.63 -22.46 38.51
CA PRO A 481 -9.76 -22.88 37.42
C PRO A 481 -8.99 -21.68 36.88
N ARG A 482 -7.68 -21.87 36.69
CA ARG A 482 -6.79 -20.90 36.03
C ARG A 482 -6.62 -21.16 34.54
N ASN A 483 -7.03 -22.35 34.09
CA ASN A 483 -7.00 -22.73 32.69
C ASN A 483 -8.33 -23.37 32.30
N ILE A 484 -8.70 -23.17 31.04
CA ILE A 484 -9.84 -23.80 30.38
C ILE A 484 -9.28 -24.60 29.20
N GLU A 485 -9.72 -25.84 29.06
CA GLU A 485 -9.48 -26.62 27.85
C GLU A 485 -10.37 -26.07 26.73
N THR A 486 -9.74 -25.49 25.72
CA THR A 486 -10.42 -25.11 24.47
C THR A 486 -10.46 -26.32 23.55
N GLY A 487 -11.28 -26.28 22.51
CA GLY A 487 -11.30 -27.34 21.50
C GLY A 487 -9.89 -27.68 21.01
N ALA A 488 -9.65 -28.95 20.69
CA ALA A 488 -8.34 -29.56 20.41
C ALA A 488 -7.40 -29.80 21.61
N GLY A 489 -7.89 -29.73 22.86
CA GLY A 489 -7.12 -30.11 24.05
C GLY A 489 -6.06 -29.09 24.48
N VAL A 490 -6.18 -27.85 24.00
CA VAL A 490 -5.26 -26.76 24.35
C VAL A 490 -5.75 -26.09 25.63
N LEU A 491 -4.89 -26.00 26.64
CA LEU A 491 -5.17 -25.26 27.86
C LEU A 491 -4.91 -23.77 27.62
N THR A 492 -5.95 -22.95 27.75
CA THR A 492 -5.88 -21.50 27.65
C THR A 492 -6.00 -20.86 29.03
N ALA A 493 -5.12 -19.91 29.33
CA ALA A 493 -5.16 -19.17 30.58
C ALA A 493 -6.43 -18.31 30.66
N VAL A 494 -7.11 -18.36 31.80
CA VAL A 494 -8.31 -17.57 32.05
C VAL A 494 -7.91 -16.13 32.39
N PRO A 495 -8.58 -15.10 31.83
CA PRO A 495 -8.35 -13.71 32.21
C PRO A 495 -8.51 -13.48 33.73
N ASP A 496 -7.63 -12.67 34.31
CA ASP A 496 -7.63 -12.40 35.77
C ASP A 496 -8.97 -11.86 36.27
N GLU A 497 -9.68 -11.08 35.45
CA GLU A 497 -11.01 -10.56 35.77
C GLU A 497 -12.05 -11.68 35.93
N TRP A 498 -12.04 -12.71 35.07
CA TRP A 498 -12.96 -13.83 35.15
C TRP A 498 -12.60 -14.70 36.36
N ALA A 499 -11.30 -14.91 36.60
CA ALA A 499 -10.83 -15.65 37.76
C ALA A 499 -11.20 -14.96 39.08
N ALA A 500 -11.02 -13.64 39.19
CA ALA A 500 -11.41 -12.89 40.38
C ALA A 500 -12.92 -12.93 40.63
N GLU A 501 -13.75 -12.87 39.58
CA GLU A 501 -15.20 -13.04 39.71
C GLU A 501 -15.57 -14.45 40.17
N ALA A 502 -14.96 -15.48 39.59
CA ALA A 502 -15.17 -16.86 39.98
C ALA A 502 -14.73 -17.14 41.43
N GLU A 503 -13.59 -16.59 41.86
CA GLU A 503 -13.12 -16.68 43.26
C GLU A 503 -14.14 -16.08 44.23
N ARG A 504 -14.68 -14.89 43.92
CA ARG A 504 -15.71 -14.26 44.76
C ARG A 504 -16.96 -15.13 44.89
N ARG A 505 -17.39 -15.75 43.78
CA ARG A 505 -18.58 -16.62 43.75
C ARG A 505 -18.35 -17.94 44.50
N LEU A 506 -17.16 -18.53 44.36
CA LEU A 506 -16.81 -19.82 44.96
C LEU A 506 -16.42 -19.72 46.45
N ALA A 507 -15.99 -18.55 46.94
CA ALA A 507 -15.49 -18.38 48.31
C ALA A 507 -16.44 -18.92 49.39
N SER A 508 -17.73 -18.54 49.34
CA SER A 508 -18.73 -19.03 50.31
C SER A 508 -18.91 -20.55 50.22
N ARG A 509 -18.93 -21.09 48.99
CA ARG A 509 -19.11 -22.52 48.77
C ARG A 509 -17.91 -23.33 49.24
N GLN A 510 -16.71 -22.77 49.10
CA GLN A 510 -15.47 -23.34 49.60
C GLN A 510 -15.45 -23.39 51.13
N GLU A 511 -15.91 -22.33 51.82
CA GLU A 511 -16.05 -22.32 53.28
C GLU A 511 -17.06 -23.37 53.77
N GLU A 512 -18.21 -23.49 53.08
CA GLU A 512 -19.21 -24.52 53.37
C GLU A 512 -18.66 -25.94 53.19
N LEU A 513 -17.91 -26.20 52.10
CA LEU A 513 -17.27 -27.48 51.87
C LEU A 513 -16.28 -27.80 52.98
N ILE A 514 -15.40 -26.86 53.32
CA ILE A 514 -14.43 -27.02 54.41
C ILE A 514 -15.16 -27.41 55.70
N ALA A 515 -16.17 -26.64 56.10
CA ALA A 515 -16.94 -26.92 57.31
C ALA A 515 -17.59 -28.31 57.28
N ALA A 516 -18.09 -28.75 56.11
CA ALA A 516 -18.73 -30.06 55.94
C ALA A 516 -17.74 -31.24 56.03
N VAL A 517 -16.52 -31.10 55.49
CA VAL A 517 -15.59 -32.22 55.32
C VAL A 517 -14.36 -32.20 56.23
N SER A 518 -14.06 -31.09 56.93
CA SER A 518 -12.83 -30.94 57.72
C SER A 518 -12.57 -32.08 58.70
N ALA A 519 -13.58 -32.50 59.45
CA ALA A 519 -13.43 -33.60 60.42
C ALA A 519 -13.10 -34.94 59.73
N GLU A 520 -13.75 -35.21 58.60
CA GLU A 520 -13.54 -36.43 57.83
C GLU A 520 -12.16 -36.44 57.14
N VAL A 521 -11.74 -35.28 56.60
CA VAL A 521 -10.40 -35.08 56.01
C VAL A 521 -9.32 -35.35 57.05
N LEU A 522 -9.42 -34.75 58.24
CA LEU A 522 -8.44 -34.94 59.31
C LEU A 522 -8.45 -36.39 59.83
N ALA A 523 -9.62 -37.03 59.91
CA ALA A 523 -9.73 -38.44 60.28
C ALA A 523 -9.05 -39.35 59.25
N LYS A 524 -9.25 -39.12 57.95
CA LYS A 524 -8.60 -39.88 56.87
C LYS A 524 -7.10 -39.63 56.81
N ALA A 525 -6.65 -38.40 57.03
CA ALA A 525 -5.23 -38.08 57.12
C ALA A 525 -4.58 -38.78 58.33
N GLY A 526 -5.30 -38.86 59.46
CA GLY A 526 -4.84 -39.51 60.70
C GLY A 526 -4.96 -41.03 60.73
N ASP A 527 -5.47 -41.67 59.67
CA ASP A 527 -5.75 -43.10 59.60
C ASP A 527 -4.46 -43.90 59.39
N ASP A 528 -4.05 -44.67 60.39
CA ASP A 528 -2.84 -45.48 60.36
C ASP A 528 -2.97 -46.71 59.43
N THR A 529 -4.18 -47.03 58.95
CA THR A 529 -4.41 -48.13 58.00
C THR A 529 -4.19 -47.76 56.54
N LEU A 530 -4.15 -46.46 56.23
CA LEU A 530 -3.91 -45.94 54.88
C LEU A 530 -2.42 -45.75 54.62
N ASN A 531 -2.01 -45.94 53.36
CA ASN A 531 -0.63 -45.63 52.98
C ASN A 531 -0.39 -44.10 52.91
N SER A 532 0.88 -43.67 52.84
CA SER A 532 1.24 -42.25 52.85
C SER A 532 0.68 -41.47 51.65
N GLY A 533 0.62 -42.09 50.47
CA GLY A 533 0.02 -41.48 49.27
C GLY A 533 -1.48 -41.27 49.40
N GLU A 534 -2.20 -42.27 49.93
CA GLU A 534 -3.63 -42.20 50.19
C GLU A 534 -3.96 -41.11 51.20
N ARG A 535 -3.24 -41.06 52.34
CA ARG A 535 -3.44 -40.01 53.36
C ARG A 535 -3.28 -38.61 52.79
N ARG A 536 -2.21 -38.37 52.03
CA ARG A 536 -1.93 -37.06 51.42
C ARG A 536 -2.91 -36.69 50.32
N SER A 537 -3.52 -37.66 49.63
CA SER A 537 -4.56 -37.41 48.63
C SER A 537 -5.83 -36.78 49.22
N TYR A 538 -6.04 -36.89 50.54
CA TYR A 538 -7.15 -36.24 51.25
C TYR A 538 -6.88 -34.80 51.64
N CYS A 539 -5.63 -34.33 51.56
CA CYS A 539 -5.27 -32.99 52.01
C CYS A 539 -5.41 -31.95 50.90
N PRO A 540 -5.97 -30.76 51.21
CA PRO A 540 -5.89 -29.64 50.29
C PRO A 540 -4.47 -29.07 50.23
N PRO A 541 -4.17 -28.23 49.23
CA PRO A 541 -2.88 -27.56 49.13
C PRO A 541 -2.64 -26.64 50.34
N ALA A 542 -1.52 -26.84 51.04
CA ALA A 542 -1.17 -26.08 52.25
C ALA A 542 -0.57 -24.68 51.98
N ASN A 543 -0.20 -24.41 50.72
CA ASN A 543 0.43 -23.17 50.27
C ASN A 543 -0.58 -22.10 49.81
N ILE A 544 -1.87 -22.35 49.96
CA ILE A 544 -2.95 -21.39 49.65
C ILE A 544 -3.28 -20.62 50.92
N GLU A 545 -3.73 -19.37 50.80
CA GLU A 545 -4.14 -18.56 51.95
C GLU A 545 -5.55 -18.93 52.46
N GLY A 546 -5.90 -18.46 53.66
CA GLY A 546 -7.24 -18.61 54.22
C GLY A 546 -7.56 -19.99 54.82
N ALA A 547 -8.85 -20.28 54.94
CA ALA A 547 -9.35 -21.47 55.64
C ALA A 547 -8.91 -22.79 55.00
N LEU A 548 -8.82 -22.83 53.65
CA LEU A 548 -8.38 -24.02 52.93
C LEU A 548 -6.90 -24.33 53.17
N GLY A 549 -6.04 -23.29 53.16
CA GLY A 549 -4.63 -23.42 53.48
C GLY A 549 -4.39 -23.94 54.88
N LYS A 550 -5.13 -23.39 55.86
CA LYS A 550 -5.08 -23.85 57.24
C LYS A 550 -5.49 -25.32 57.38
N LEU A 551 -6.59 -25.74 56.73
CA LEU A 551 -6.98 -27.15 56.69
C LEU A 551 -5.89 -28.02 56.04
N GLY A 552 -5.23 -27.51 54.99
CA GLY A 552 -4.12 -28.18 54.32
C GLY A 552 -2.95 -28.45 55.26
N GLN A 553 -2.55 -27.44 56.03
CA GLN A 553 -1.48 -27.56 57.03
C GLN A 553 -1.85 -28.54 58.15
N GLU A 554 -3.07 -28.44 58.69
CA GLU A 554 -3.56 -29.36 59.73
C GLU A 554 -3.65 -30.81 59.23
N CYS A 555 -4.13 -31.00 57.99
CA CYS A 555 -4.21 -32.30 57.35
C CYS A 555 -2.83 -32.91 57.09
N GLN A 556 -1.88 -32.11 56.59
CA GLN A 556 -0.50 -32.57 56.40
C GLN A 556 0.15 -32.96 57.72
N ALA A 557 -0.03 -32.16 58.78
CA ALA A 557 0.47 -32.50 60.12
C ALA A 557 -0.14 -33.82 60.64
N ALA A 558 -1.45 -34.02 60.45
CA ALA A 558 -2.13 -35.27 60.83
C ALA A 558 -1.60 -36.48 60.04
N ALA A 559 -1.39 -36.33 58.73
CA ALA A 559 -0.81 -37.36 57.86
C ALA A 559 0.62 -37.72 58.28
N THR A 560 1.47 -36.72 58.56
CA THR A 560 2.83 -36.94 59.06
C THR A 560 2.83 -37.62 60.43
N ALA A 561 1.97 -37.21 61.35
CA ALA A 561 1.86 -37.85 62.66
C ALA A 561 1.38 -39.31 62.57
N ALA A 562 0.48 -39.63 61.63
CA ALA A 562 0.03 -41.01 61.35
C ALA A 562 1.13 -41.84 60.68
N GLU A 563 1.92 -41.24 59.79
CA GLU A 563 3.09 -41.85 59.16
C GLU A 563 4.14 -42.22 60.23
N GLN A 564 4.49 -41.28 61.10
CA GLN A 564 5.39 -41.52 62.21
C GLN A 564 4.87 -42.63 63.15
N ARG A 565 3.58 -42.62 63.50
CA ARG A 565 2.96 -43.69 64.33
C ARG A 565 3.03 -45.06 63.67
N ALA A 566 2.73 -45.15 62.38
CA ALA A 566 2.81 -46.40 61.63
C ALA A 566 4.26 -46.92 61.55
N GLU A 567 5.22 -46.03 61.33
CA GLU A 567 6.65 -46.37 61.35
C GLU A 567 7.11 -46.84 62.74
N LEU A 568 6.73 -46.11 63.80
CA LEU A 568 6.95 -46.49 65.20
C LEU A 568 6.37 -47.87 65.53
N ALA A 569 5.17 -48.19 65.03
CA ALA A 569 4.54 -49.48 65.24
C ALA A 569 5.30 -50.61 64.51
N ALA A 570 5.69 -50.39 63.24
CA ALA A 570 6.53 -51.34 62.49
C ALA A 570 7.89 -51.57 63.17
N CYS A 571 8.41 -50.57 63.85
CA CYS A 571 9.67 -50.62 64.57
C CYS A 571 9.68 -51.49 65.83
N GLN A 572 8.52 -51.83 66.40
CA GLN A 572 8.45 -52.67 67.61
C GLN A 572 9.01 -54.09 67.39
N ASP A 573 9.07 -54.55 66.13
CA ASP A 573 9.58 -55.87 65.75
C ASP A 573 11.07 -55.88 65.34
N SER A 574 11.74 -54.73 65.32
CA SER A 574 13.18 -54.67 65.01
C SER A 574 14.00 -55.41 66.09
N PRO A 575 15.00 -56.24 65.69
CA PRO A 575 15.93 -56.90 66.62
C PRO A 575 16.61 -55.93 67.58
N SER A 576 16.98 -54.74 67.09
CA SER A 576 17.60 -53.69 67.90
C SER A 576 16.63 -53.15 68.95
N VAL A 577 15.36 -52.90 68.59
CA VAL A 577 14.33 -52.45 69.54
C VAL A 577 14.00 -53.52 70.59
N ARG A 578 13.95 -54.80 70.19
CA ARG A 578 13.78 -55.91 71.14
C ARG A 578 14.94 -56.02 72.13
N ALA A 579 16.17 -55.73 71.70
CA ALA A 579 17.36 -55.74 72.55
C ALA A 579 17.38 -54.59 73.59
N LEU A 580 16.78 -53.42 73.30
CA LEU A 580 16.61 -52.34 74.29
C LEU A 580 15.68 -52.74 75.45
N GLY A 581 14.65 -53.55 75.17
CA GLY A 581 13.58 -53.85 76.10
C GLY A 581 12.52 -52.74 76.20
N ARG A 582 11.27 -53.14 76.43
CA ARG A 582 10.08 -52.27 76.30
C ARG A 582 10.16 -50.94 77.07
N LYS A 583 10.57 -50.99 78.34
CA LYS A 583 10.64 -49.81 79.21
C LYS A 583 11.67 -48.78 78.74
N LEU A 584 12.76 -49.25 78.14
CA LEU A 584 13.83 -48.38 77.64
C LEU A 584 13.49 -47.82 76.25
N GLY A 585 12.87 -48.63 75.39
CA GLY A 585 12.40 -48.21 74.08
C GLY A 585 11.35 -47.09 74.12
N GLU A 586 10.57 -47.01 75.21
CA GLU A 586 9.55 -45.96 75.45
C GLU A 586 10.13 -44.65 76.02
N GLU A 587 11.39 -44.62 76.47
CA GLU A 587 12.00 -43.38 76.96
C GLU A 587 12.35 -42.43 75.81
N MET A 588 12.05 -41.13 75.96
CA MET A 588 12.19 -40.15 74.88
C MET A 588 13.65 -39.67 74.75
N ILE A 589 14.11 -39.48 73.51
CA ILE A 589 15.36 -38.83 73.13
C ILE A 589 15.06 -37.63 72.22
N ARG A 590 15.83 -36.55 72.35
CA ARG A 590 15.82 -35.45 71.38
C ARG A 590 16.63 -35.87 70.15
N LEU A 591 16.00 -35.84 68.99
CA LEU A 591 16.61 -36.03 67.69
C LEU A 591 16.52 -34.72 66.92
N GLU A 592 17.56 -34.37 66.19
CA GLU A 592 17.54 -33.22 65.30
C GLU A 592 17.42 -33.73 63.86
N HIS A 593 16.35 -33.34 63.17
CA HIS A 593 16.12 -33.72 61.79
C HIS A 593 15.92 -32.44 60.97
N GLN A 594 16.80 -32.21 59.98
CA GLN A 594 16.76 -31.03 59.09
C GLN A 594 16.69 -29.67 59.82
N GLY A 595 17.36 -29.56 60.98
CA GLY A 595 17.41 -28.33 61.78
C GLY A 595 16.24 -28.15 62.75
N GLU A 596 15.28 -29.07 62.79
CA GLU A 596 14.23 -29.11 63.81
C GLU A 596 14.51 -30.17 64.87
N VAL A 597 14.39 -29.78 66.15
CA VAL A 597 14.54 -30.68 67.29
C VAL A 597 13.21 -31.35 67.59
N GLN A 598 13.11 -32.64 67.31
CA GLN A 598 11.94 -33.47 67.59
C GLN A 598 12.21 -34.41 68.77
N LYS A 599 11.18 -34.72 69.56
CA LYS A 599 11.26 -35.74 70.64
C LYS A 599 10.73 -37.06 70.09
N ALA A 600 11.55 -38.10 70.10
CA ALA A 600 11.16 -39.44 69.66
C ALA A 600 11.50 -40.49 70.72
N PRO A 601 10.79 -41.63 70.80
CA PRO A 601 11.18 -42.75 71.66
C PRO A 601 12.56 -43.31 71.27
N LEU A 602 13.37 -43.75 72.24
CA LEU A 602 14.67 -44.40 72.00
C LEU A 602 14.55 -45.64 71.11
N GLY A 603 13.41 -46.34 71.17
CA GLY A 603 13.11 -47.46 70.28
C GLY A 603 12.99 -47.03 68.81
N TYR A 604 12.45 -45.84 68.53
CA TYR A 604 12.39 -45.31 67.17
C TYR A 604 13.79 -45.08 66.60
N LEU A 605 14.65 -44.44 67.38
CA LEU A 605 16.05 -44.22 67.02
C LEU A 605 16.76 -45.54 66.69
N ALA A 606 16.60 -46.55 67.55
CA ALA A 606 17.22 -47.85 67.36
C ALA A 606 16.71 -48.58 66.12
N CYS A 607 15.43 -48.44 65.78
CA CYS A 607 14.85 -49.01 64.57
C CYS A 607 15.33 -48.32 63.29
N GLU A 608 15.40 -46.99 63.27
CA GLU A 608 15.92 -46.24 62.12
C GLU A 608 17.39 -46.59 61.86
N LEU A 609 18.20 -46.71 62.91
CA LEU A 609 19.56 -47.22 62.81
C LEU A 609 19.58 -48.68 62.31
N ASP A 610 18.67 -49.53 62.77
CA ASP A 610 18.58 -50.93 62.35
C ASP A 610 18.21 -51.10 60.87
N LYS A 611 17.27 -50.28 60.35
CA LYS A 611 16.91 -50.21 58.92
C LYS A 611 18.12 -49.83 58.06
N GLN A 612 19.03 -49.04 58.60
CA GLN A 612 20.28 -48.63 57.95
C GLN A 612 21.42 -49.65 58.15
N GLY A 613 21.13 -50.82 58.73
CA GLY A 613 22.10 -51.87 58.98
C GLY A 613 22.99 -51.60 60.19
N ILE A 614 22.57 -50.75 61.13
CA ILE A 614 23.31 -50.43 62.36
C ILE A 614 22.59 -51.06 63.55
N GLN A 615 23.23 -52.02 64.20
CA GLN A 615 22.70 -52.63 65.40
C GLN A 615 23.07 -51.79 66.62
N VAL A 616 22.05 -51.41 67.40
CA VAL A 616 22.23 -50.60 68.61
C VAL A 616 22.17 -51.50 69.83
N SER A 617 23.20 -51.42 70.68
CA SER A 617 23.21 -52.06 71.99
C SER A 617 23.59 -51.05 73.07
N PHE A 618 23.17 -51.29 74.31
CA PHE A 618 23.51 -50.44 75.44
C PHE A 618 24.44 -51.22 76.36
N ASP A 619 25.50 -50.57 76.83
CA ASP A 619 26.40 -51.19 77.80
C ASP A 619 25.61 -51.58 79.05
N LYS A 620 25.66 -52.87 79.41
CA LYS A 620 24.94 -53.47 80.54
C LYS A 620 25.21 -52.74 81.85
N ALA A 621 26.43 -52.19 82.04
CA ALA A 621 26.77 -51.42 83.23
C ALA A 621 26.08 -50.04 83.24
N SER A 622 25.87 -49.44 82.07
CA SER A 622 25.25 -48.13 81.90
C SER A 622 23.71 -48.17 81.85
N MET A 623 23.10 -49.32 81.53
CA MET A 623 21.63 -49.48 81.44
C MET A 623 20.88 -49.06 82.72
N PHE A 624 21.50 -49.24 83.90
CA PHE A 624 20.90 -48.91 85.19
C PHE A 624 21.15 -47.47 85.66
N SER A 625 21.97 -46.72 84.93
CA SER A 625 22.22 -45.32 85.23
C SER A 625 20.98 -44.47 84.88
N SER A 626 20.64 -43.55 85.79
CA SER A 626 19.47 -42.67 85.67
C SER A 626 19.78 -41.33 85.02
N SER A 627 21.06 -40.98 84.86
CA SER A 627 21.53 -39.68 84.37
C SER A 627 22.39 -39.76 83.10
N GLU A 628 23.10 -40.87 82.87
CA GLU A 628 24.03 -41.01 81.73
C GLU A 628 24.09 -42.47 81.27
N ARG A 629 24.00 -42.73 79.95
CA ARG A 629 24.12 -44.09 79.38
C ARG A 629 25.05 -44.12 78.19
N ARG A 630 25.67 -45.28 77.97
CA ARG A 630 26.53 -45.55 76.82
C ARG A 630 25.83 -46.49 75.84
N ILE A 631 25.84 -46.09 74.58
CA ILE A 631 25.26 -46.77 73.43
C ILE A 631 26.42 -47.25 72.55
N SER A 632 26.47 -48.54 72.24
CA SER A 632 27.32 -49.07 71.18
C SER A 632 26.49 -49.25 69.92
N MET A 633 27.02 -48.81 68.79
CA MET A 633 26.42 -48.89 67.46
C MET A 633 27.35 -49.67 66.56
N GLU A 634 26.92 -50.86 66.13
CA GLU A 634 27.70 -51.79 65.31
C GLU A 634 27.12 -51.84 63.89
N PHE A 635 27.94 -51.56 62.87
CA PHE A 635 27.51 -51.68 61.48
C PHE A 635 27.52 -53.16 61.07
N ARG A 636 26.40 -53.70 60.57
CA ARG A 636 26.30 -55.11 60.13
C ARG A 636 27.32 -55.46 59.05
N ASP A 637 27.63 -54.51 58.17
CA ASP A 637 28.59 -54.70 57.07
C ASP A 637 30.05 -54.47 57.50
N ASN A 638 30.28 -53.94 58.71
CA ASN A 638 31.61 -53.63 59.24
C ASN A 638 31.61 -53.61 60.78
N PRO A 639 31.58 -54.78 61.44
CA PRO A 639 31.47 -54.87 62.90
C PRO A 639 32.67 -54.26 63.65
N ASP A 640 33.84 -54.17 63.00
CA ASP A 640 35.05 -53.55 63.58
C ASP A 640 34.95 -52.01 63.64
N ALA A 641 33.94 -51.40 63.03
CA ALA A 641 33.68 -49.96 63.03
C ALA A 641 32.65 -49.53 64.10
N ALA A 642 32.59 -50.23 65.24
CA ALA A 642 31.66 -49.91 66.31
C ALA A 642 31.86 -48.49 66.86
N LEU A 643 30.78 -47.71 66.91
CA LEU A 643 30.75 -46.36 67.49
C LEU A 643 30.18 -46.43 68.90
N ASN A 644 30.80 -45.72 69.85
CA ASN A 644 30.26 -45.58 71.20
C ASN A 644 29.74 -44.16 71.39
N ALA A 645 28.49 -44.00 71.81
CA ALA A 645 27.89 -42.71 72.10
C ALA A 645 27.44 -42.63 73.55
N THR A 646 27.50 -41.43 74.13
CA THR A 646 26.98 -41.16 75.47
C THR A 646 25.73 -40.28 75.36
N ILE A 647 24.63 -40.76 75.93
CA ILE A 647 23.40 -40.00 76.11
C ILE A 647 23.25 -39.60 77.57
N THR A 648 22.78 -38.38 77.84
CA THR A 648 22.45 -37.93 79.19
C THR A 648 20.99 -37.57 79.31
N ARG A 649 20.42 -37.75 80.50
CA ARG A 649 19.02 -37.43 80.77
C ARG A 649 18.94 -36.01 81.30
N GLY A 650 18.26 -35.13 80.56
CA GLY A 650 17.96 -33.78 81.02
C GLY A 650 16.89 -33.76 82.11
N ASP A 651 16.71 -32.60 82.74
CA ASP A 651 15.71 -32.39 83.80
C ASP A 651 14.26 -32.64 83.32
N ASP A 652 13.99 -32.50 82.02
CA ASP A 652 12.70 -32.84 81.40
C ASP A 652 12.51 -34.34 81.16
N LYS A 653 13.40 -35.18 81.72
CA LYS A 653 13.44 -36.64 81.60
C LYS A 653 13.67 -37.15 80.18
N VAL A 654 14.04 -36.29 79.24
CA VAL A 654 14.37 -36.63 77.84
C VAL A 654 15.87 -36.81 77.70
N TRP A 655 16.26 -37.90 77.03
CA TRP A 655 17.65 -38.17 76.71
C TRP A 655 18.15 -37.20 75.63
N THR A 656 19.38 -36.76 75.76
CA THR A 656 20.08 -35.96 74.75
C THR A 656 21.42 -36.61 74.51
N LEU A 657 21.81 -36.69 73.25
CA LEU A 657 23.12 -37.16 72.86
C LEU A 657 24.18 -36.11 73.21
N ASN A 658 25.19 -36.51 73.99
CA ASN A 658 26.25 -35.60 74.44
C ASN A 658 27.57 -35.80 73.70
N SER A 659 27.96 -37.04 73.37
CA SER A 659 29.23 -37.32 72.70
C SER A 659 29.23 -38.64 71.93
N ILE A 660 30.13 -38.77 70.95
CA ILE A 660 30.44 -40.01 70.25
C ILE A 660 31.96 -40.21 70.25
N ASP A 661 32.37 -41.30 70.90
CA ASP A 661 33.75 -41.76 70.97
C ASP A 661 34.09 -42.59 69.72
N ASN A 662 35.32 -42.46 69.23
CA ASN A 662 35.85 -43.17 68.06
C ASN A 662 35.09 -42.95 66.75
N ALA A 663 34.60 -41.74 66.44
CA ALA A 663 34.06 -41.43 65.10
C ALA A 663 35.16 -41.54 64.01
N PRO A 664 35.20 -42.59 63.17
CA PRO A 664 36.09 -42.59 62.01
C PRO A 664 35.50 -41.68 60.93
N ALA A 665 36.30 -41.35 59.91
CA ALA A 665 35.89 -40.56 58.74
C ALA A 665 34.74 -41.19 57.88
N ALA A 666 34.14 -42.30 58.34
CA ALA A 666 33.10 -43.06 57.65
C ALA A 666 31.66 -42.60 57.94
N LEU A 667 31.46 -41.46 58.61
CA LEU A 667 30.13 -40.91 58.96
C LEU A 667 29.35 -40.29 57.77
N SER A 668 29.80 -40.45 56.53
CA SER A 668 29.17 -39.85 55.34
C SER A 668 28.06 -40.69 54.69
N ARG A 669 27.41 -41.62 55.42
CA ARG A 669 26.18 -42.26 54.93
C ARG A 669 24.99 -41.43 55.40
N ASP A 670 24.17 -41.00 54.45
CA ASP A 670 23.06 -40.03 54.61
C ASP A 670 22.04 -40.33 55.73
N GLY A 671 22.06 -41.53 56.31
CA GLY A 671 21.14 -41.95 57.37
C GLY A 671 21.58 -41.67 58.82
N LEU A 672 22.88 -41.54 59.11
CA LEU A 672 23.37 -41.29 60.47
C LEU A 672 23.13 -39.84 60.94
N CYS A 673 22.89 -38.93 59.98
CA CYS A 673 22.57 -37.52 60.20
C CYS A 673 21.25 -37.31 60.96
N ILE A 674 20.32 -38.27 60.92
CA ILE A 674 19.00 -38.18 61.59
C ILE A 674 19.15 -38.27 63.12
N ALA A 675 20.26 -38.82 63.61
CA ALA A 675 20.42 -39.21 65.00
C ALA A 675 21.56 -38.48 65.74
N PHE A 676 22.55 -37.95 65.01
CA PHE A 676 23.82 -37.47 65.59
C PHE A 676 24.33 -36.18 64.93
N PRO A 677 23.78 -35.00 65.27
CA PRO A 677 24.03 -33.75 64.53
C PRO A 677 25.43 -33.14 64.74
N MET A 678 26.14 -33.44 65.83
CA MET A 678 27.36 -32.69 66.23
C MET A 678 28.61 -32.89 65.35
N LYS A 679 28.61 -33.78 64.34
CA LYS A 679 29.79 -33.99 63.46
C LYS A 679 29.50 -34.06 61.96
N CYS A 680 28.26 -33.85 61.52
CA CYS A 680 27.90 -33.93 60.10
C CYS A 680 28.11 -32.62 59.32
N GLY A 681 28.67 -31.58 59.95
CA GLY A 681 28.94 -30.26 59.35
C GLY A 681 30.31 -30.11 58.66
N LEU A 682 30.94 -31.19 58.20
CA LEU A 682 32.12 -31.12 57.34
C LEU A 682 31.69 -31.34 55.89
N ASP A 683 31.30 -30.24 55.26
CA ASP A 683 31.09 -30.12 53.82
C ASP A 683 32.42 -30.42 53.09
N LEU A 684 32.50 -31.61 52.50
CA LEU A 684 33.54 -31.97 51.52
C LEU A 684 32.91 -32.02 50.11
N THR A 685 32.27 -30.93 49.68
CA THR A 685 32.01 -30.67 48.26
C THR A 685 32.95 -29.60 47.70
N THR A 686 34.24 -29.95 47.61
CA THR A 686 35.07 -29.50 46.49
C THR A 686 35.73 -30.71 45.84
N ARG A 687 35.03 -31.31 44.87
CA ARG A 687 35.56 -31.74 43.55
C ARG A 687 34.53 -32.55 42.77
N ASN A 688 34.17 -31.96 41.62
CA ASN A 688 33.44 -32.43 40.44
C ASN A 688 31.97 -32.81 40.60
#